data_AF-A0AA38UWA4-F1
#
_entry.id   AF-A0AA38UWA4-F1
#
_cell.length_a   1.000
_cell.length_b   1.000
_cell.length_c   1.000
_cell.angle_alpha   90.00
_cell.angle_beta   90.00
_cell.angle_gamma   90.00
#
_symmetry.space_group_name_H-M   'P 1'
#
loop_
_entity.id
_entity.type
_entity.pdbx_description
1 polymer ?
#
loop_
_entity_poly.entity_id
_entity_poly.type
_entity_poly.pdbx_seq_one_letter_code
_entity_poly.pdbx_strand_id
1 'polypeptide(L)'
;MTTTSRRFKTVLVLCITGLTTSQSLPSSFPQIYSGAPSGDYSPEWQSYFEVTDPLPNVTFPLTRSFAGNLPVQRTGHPNDTLFFWAFEHQNGSLTSNSSNEPWGIWLNGGPGSSSMAGMFFENGPMHINGDYSMAANTEFSWDTVADYVWIDQPVGIGFSTADEDGYVSGEDQMGTDFLGFLSNLVKVFPSLATRPLHITGESYAGTYIPYILKAYFESPNPPVTIVKIAIGDGSVGSGPEFQDLPAVTVIETYPQLINYDPEVFKYFQEQSHLCGYDVNLTYPQNGTIPTLKYVPSIYDTDSAGSFSSRLQFSKNFKNRSFRSRLLSRFQERSRAEDLRPFAKSTHFRKREERRQDWVRSKRDLTGRANGTIDSRYGCDLLDEFIDYAINFTFPWTLSQPDGGVFDVYNIPDALDPEVPIDASVFLNDNRTRTAIHAPTSKDWVLDFDFTFGALGIPMTFLTDLATNSTANGVGFVFFSGNDDSLIAHRGTEGSYHSNTTFGGIQGFTRKPATPWTDDTGDFAGIIHQERNWTYVLFKGAGHLVAATAPKAAKVFLQQFVFGTNTTGLVTGSTVTGGEDPTLAEDVMPGSDPIFYGSLSTESSTIWPEATRAAWTSFIQTETATVTTTPIPTSNAVSTNSGAVRCAASCYYILAVLTMFLYAFFL
;
A
#
# COMPACT_ATOMS: atom_id res chain seq x y z
N MET A 1 45.08 65.73 3.54
CA MET A 1 44.94 64.35 4.05
C MET A 1 43.97 63.61 3.14
N THR A 2 44.50 62.95 2.13
CA THR A 2 43.73 62.11 1.19
C THR A 2 44.71 61.13 0.58
N THR A 3 44.76 59.91 1.12
CA THR A 3 45.54 58.80 0.56
C THR A 3 44.65 57.58 0.41
N THR A 4 44.55 57.15 -0.83
CA THR A 4 44.05 55.89 -1.35
C THR A 4 44.61 54.67 -0.61
N SER A 5 43.75 53.70 -0.31
CA SER A 5 44.16 52.33 0.04
C SER A 5 43.17 51.34 -0.55
N ARG A 6 43.67 50.56 -1.52
CA ARG A 6 43.01 49.40 -2.14
C ARG A 6 42.83 48.30 -1.09
N ARG A 7 41.63 47.71 -1.00
CA ARG A 7 41.46 46.37 -0.41
C ARG A 7 40.89 45.42 -1.46
N PHE A 8 41.67 44.38 -1.72
CA PHE A 8 41.33 43.21 -2.51
C PHE A 8 40.06 42.54 -1.98
N LYS A 9 39.10 42.26 -2.86
CA LYS A 9 38.03 41.29 -2.61
C LYS A 9 38.49 39.94 -3.16
N THR A 10 38.85 39.02 -2.28
CA THR A 10 39.01 37.61 -2.62
C THR A 10 37.62 37.03 -2.80
N VAL A 11 37.20 36.80 -4.04
CA VAL A 11 36.00 36.03 -4.38
C VAL A 11 36.42 34.57 -4.36
N LEU A 12 36.06 33.85 -3.30
CA LEU A 12 36.15 32.39 -3.26
C LEU A 12 34.94 31.86 -4.05
N VAL A 13 35.16 31.55 -5.33
CA VAL A 13 34.20 30.78 -6.13
C VAL A 13 34.28 29.34 -5.64
N LEU A 14 33.37 28.94 -4.74
CA LEU A 14 33.10 27.53 -4.50
C LEU A 14 32.30 27.03 -5.70
N CYS A 15 32.99 26.42 -6.67
CA CYS A 15 32.34 25.53 -7.62
C CYS A 15 31.81 24.34 -6.83
N ILE A 16 30.53 24.38 -6.46
CA ILE A 16 29.78 23.18 -6.12
C ILE A 16 29.52 22.49 -7.46
N THR A 17 30.50 21.71 -7.93
CA THR A 17 30.18 20.61 -8.83
C THR A 17 29.31 19.67 -8.01
N GLY A 18 28.01 19.65 -8.31
CA GLY A 18 27.11 18.61 -7.84
C GLY A 18 27.63 17.28 -8.37
N LEU A 19 28.45 16.61 -7.56
CA LEU A 19 28.66 15.19 -7.69
C LEU A 19 27.34 14.55 -7.27
N THR A 20 26.43 14.39 -8.22
CA THR A 20 25.46 13.29 -8.14
C THR A 20 26.30 12.02 -8.22
N THR A 21 26.72 11.50 -7.06
CA THR A 21 27.17 10.11 -7.00
C THR A 21 25.95 9.28 -7.36
N SER A 22 25.89 8.75 -8.59
CA SER A 22 24.99 7.63 -8.87
C SER A 22 25.44 6.52 -7.94
N GLN A 23 24.73 6.31 -6.84
CA GLN A 23 25.00 5.20 -5.96
C GLN A 23 24.74 3.94 -6.79
N SER A 24 25.80 3.17 -7.08
CA SER A 24 25.62 1.89 -7.75
C SER A 24 24.77 1.00 -6.86
N LEU A 25 23.77 0.34 -7.46
CA LEU A 25 22.93 -0.61 -6.74
C LEU A 25 23.78 -1.79 -6.26
N PRO A 26 23.51 -2.37 -5.07
CA PRO A 26 24.37 -3.41 -4.53
C PRO A 26 24.20 -4.72 -5.31
N SER A 27 25.29 -5.35 -5.73
CA SER A 27 25.25 -6.73 -6.27
C SER A 27 25.12 -7.75 -5.12
N SER A 28 24.35 -8.80 -5.34
CA SER A 28 24.15 -9.93 -4.43
C SER A 28 23.94 -11.22 -5.22
N PHE A 29 24.20 -12.37 -4.59
CA PHE A 29 24.13 -13.68 -5.24
C PHE A 29 23.56 -14.76 -4.30
N PRO A 30 22.86 -15.77 -4.83
CA PRO A 30 22.29 -16.85 -4.02
C PRO A 30 23.40 -17.68 -3.37
N GLN A 31 23.11 -18.24 -2.20
CA GLN A 31 24.03 -19.15 -1.51
C GLN A 31 23.70 -20.60 -1.89
N ILE A 32 24.72 -21.36 -2.31
CA ILE A 32 24.61 -22.80 -2.50
C ILE A 32 25.02 -23.48 -1.20
N TYR A 33 24.09 -24.19 -0.57
CA TYR A 33 24.33 -24.97 0.64
C TYR A 33 24.69 -26.43 0.30
N SER A 34 25.22 -27.15 1.29
CA SER A 34 25.56 -28.56 1.13
C SER A 34 24.30 -29.38 0.84
N GLY A 35 24.37 -30.29 -0.13
CA GLY A 35 23.25 -31.15 -0.51
C GLY A 35 22.45 -30.67 -1.73
N ALA A 36 22.84 -29.55 -2.35
CA ALA A 36 22.25 -29.11 -3.61
C ALA A 36 22.46 -30.17 -4.72
N PRO A 37 21.38 -30.63 -5.39
CA PRO A 37 21.49 -31.51 -6.54
C PRO A 37 22.25 -30.85 -7.70
N SER A 38 22.77 -31.68 -8.61
CA SER A 38 23.37 -31.21 -9.86
C SER A 38 22.38 -31.30 -11.01
N GLY A 39 22.31 -30.29 -11.86
CA GLY A 39 21.47 -30.29 -13.07
C GLY A 39 20.27 -29.36 -12.94
N ASP A 40 19.29 -29.56 -13.81
CA ASP A 40 18.07 -28.75 -13.84
C ASP A 40 17.19 -28.98 -12.60
N TYR A 41 16.34 -28.00 -12.28
CA TYR A 41 15.34 -28.14 -11.22
C TYR A 41 14.40 -29.31 -11.52
N SER A 42 14.10 -30.08 -10.48
CA SER A 42 13.32 -31.31 -10.50
C SER A 42 12.82 -31.62 -9.08
N PRO A 43 11.98 -32.65 -8.87
CA PRO A 43 11.57 -33.09 -7.54
C PRO A 43 12.72 -33.46 -6.60
N GLU A 44 13.92 -33.76 -7.11
CA GLU A 44 15.11 -34.04 -6.28
C GLU A 44 15.52 -32.81 -5.44
N TRP A 45 15.15 -31.61 -5.89
CA TRP A 45 15.42 -30.37 -5.16
C TRP A 45 14.49 -30.17 -3.96
N GLN A 46 13.41 -30.94 -3.81
CA GLN A 46 12.49 -30.81 -2.67
C GLN A 46 13.22 -31.07 -1.35
N SER A 47 14.06 -32.11 -1.28
CA SER A 47 14.85 -32.42 -0.08
C SER A 47 15.93 -31.37 0.21
N TYR A 48 16.39 -30.64 -0.80
CA TYR A 48 17.34 -29.55 -0.62
C TYR A 48 16.67 -28.31 -0.02
N PHE A 49 15.48 -27.95 -0.48
CA PHE A 49 14.79 -26.77 0.02
C PHE A 49 14.04 -27.00 1.34
N GLU A 50 13.84 -28.26 1.75
CA GLU A 50 13.14 -28.60 2.99
C GLU A 50 13.85 -28.02 4.22
N VAL A 51 13.12 -27.27 5.05
CA VAL A 51 13.66 -26.68 6.28
C VAL A 51 13.64 -27.75 7.37
N THR A 52 14.75 -28.48 7.52
CA THR A 52 14.90 -29.55 8.52
C THR A 52 15.64 -29.11 9.78
N ASP A 53 16.45 -28.06 9.67
CA ASP A 53 17.26 -27.56 10.77
C ASP A 53 16.41 -26.78 11.78
N PRO A 54 16.69 -26.89 13.09
CA PRO A 54 15.94 -26.18 14.11
C PRO A 54 16.15 -24.67 14.00
N LEU A 55 15.05 -23.93 13.90
CA LEU A 55 15.05 -22.47 13.88
C LEU A 55 15.27 -21.91 15.30
N PRO A 56 16.13 -20.88 15.48
CA PRO A 56 16.39 -20.31 16.79
C PRO A 56 15.14 -19.67 17.38
N ASN A 57 14.89 -19.87 18.68
CA ASN A 57 13.71 -19.36 19.42
C ASN A 57 12.34 -19.89 18.96
N VAL A 58 12.27 -20.78 17.96
CA VAL A 58 11.05 -21.51 17.60
C VAL A 58 10.97 -22.78 18.45
N THR A 59 10.20 -22.74 19.54
CA THR A 59 10.09 -23.85 20.51
C THR A 59 8.79 -24.66 20.37
N PHE A 60 7.98 -24.33 19.36
CA PHE A 60 6.68 -24.92 19.06
C PHE A 60 6.74 -25.68 17.73
N PRO A 61 5.84 -26.65 17.49
CA PRO A 61 5.81 -27.38 16.24
C PRO A 61 5.39 -26.46 15.08
N LEU A 62 6.06 -26.62 13.94
CA LEU A 62 5.68 -26.02 12.66
C LEU A 62 5.26 -27.12 11.68
N THR A 63 4.41 -26.76 10.73
CA THR A 63 4.15 -27.57 9.55
C THR A 63 5.43 -27.69 8.71
N ARG A 64 5.50 -28.74 7.89
CA ARG A 64 6.64 -28.95 7.01
C ARG A 64 6.75 -27.78 6.03
N SER A 65 7.96 -27.25 5.85
CA SER A 65 8.20 -26.04 5.09
C SER A 65 9.44 -26.14 4.20
N PHE A 66 9.49 -25.30 3.17
CA PHE A 66 10.54 -25.27 2.17
C PHE A 66 10.95 -23.82 1.90
N ALA A 67 12.23 -23.53 1.86
CA ALA A 67 12.72 -22.18 1.63
C ALA A 67 14.02 -22.14 0.84
N GLY A 68 14.22 -21.07 0.07
CA GLY A 68 15.45 -20.82 -0.67
C GLY A 68 15.25 -19.87 -1.86
N ASN A 69 16.30 -19.70 -2.65
CA ASN A 69 16.30 -18.86 -3.84
C ASN A 69 16.10 -19.68 -5.12
N LEU A 70 15.24 -19.19 -6.02
CA LEU A 70 15.12 -19.72 -7.38
C LEU A 70 15.36 -18.61 -8.42
N PRO A 71 16.12 -18.87 -9.50
CA PRO A 71 16.39 -17.91 -10.55
C PRO A 71 15.13 -17.46 -11.30
N VAL A 72 15.11 -16.19 -11.71
CA VAL A 72 14.05 -15.61 -12.56
C VAL A 72 14.26 -15.85 -14.05
N GLN A 73 15.33 -16.55 -14.43
CA GLN A 73 15.66 -16.89 -15.83
C GLN A 73 15.92 -15.68 -16.73
N ARG A 74 16.43 -14.57 -16.17
CA ARG A 74 16.81 -13.41 -16.96
C ARG A 74 18.14 -13.64 -17.69
N THR A 75 18.15 -13.39 -19.00
CA THR A 75 19.36 -13.56 -19.82
C THR A 75 20.43 -12.57 -19.40
N GLY A 76 21.64 -13.06 -19.11
CA GLY A 76 22.77 -12.22 -18.70
C GLY A 76 22.85 -11.94 -17.20
N HIS A 77 21.82 -12.29 -16.42
CA HIS A 77 21.78 -12.01 -14.99
C HIS A 77 21.54 -13.30 -14.17
N PRO A 78 22.56 -14.16 -14.03
CA PRO A 78 22.42 -15.45 -13.35
C PRO A 78 22.18 -15.35 -11.85
N ASN A 79 22.48 -14.20 -11.22
CA ASN A 79 22.27 -14.00 -9.78
C ASN A 79 20.90 -13.40 -9.45
N ASP A 80 20.07 -13.12 -10.45
CA ASP A 80 18.73 -12.62 -10.23
C ASP A 80 17.81 -13.76 -9.81
N THR A 81 17.41 -13.73 -8.55
CA THR A 81 16.57 -14.78 -7.94
C THR A 81 15.47 -14.17 -7.09
N LEU A 82 14.38 -14.90 -6.91
CA LEU A 82 13.41 -14.62 -5.85
C LEU A 82 13.58 -15.63 -4.71
N PHE A 83 13.48 -15.15 -3.47
CA PHE A 83 13.44 -15.97 -2.28
C PHE A 83 12.00 -16.33 -1.94
N PHE A 84 11.76 -17.60 -1.62
CA PHE A 84 10.46 -18.07 -1.17
C PHE A 84 10.58 -18.80 0.17
N TRP A 85 9.49 -18.76 0.95
CA TRP A 85 9.26 -19.66 2.07
C TRP A 85 7.84 -20.21 1.96
N ALA A 86 7.73 -21.52 1.75
CA ALA A 86 6.50 -22.26 1.56
C ALA A 86 6.18 -23.14 2.77
N PHE A 87 4.90 -23.19 3.16
CA PHE A 87 4.41 -24.06 4.23
C PHE A 87 3.31 -24.98 3.69
N GLU A 88 3.38 -26.25 4.06
CA GLU A 88 2.36 -27.25 3.73
C GLU A 88 1.16 -27.12 4.66
N HIS A 89 -0.04 -27.10 4.09
CA HIS A 89 -1.28 -27.21 4.87
C HIS A 89 -1.43 -28.59 5.52
N GLN A 90 -0.99 -29.62 4.80
CA GLN A 90 -0.95 -31.00 5.28
C GLN A 90 0.38 -31.63 4.89
N ASN A 91 1.01 -32.38 5.79
CA ASN A 91 2.31 -32.99 5.55
C ASN A 91 2.31 -33.83 4.24
N GLY A 92 3.18 -33.47 3.30
CA GLY A 92 3.35 -34.08 1.98
C GLY A 92 2.57 -33.44 0.83
N SER A 93 1.70 -32.46 1.11
CA SER A 93 0.83 -31.78 0.13
C SER A 93 1.59 -31.07 -1.00
N LEU A 94 2.68 -30.34 -0.71
CA LEU A 94 3.52 -29.68 -1.72
C LEU A 94 4.34 -30.70 -2.51
N THR A 95 4.82 -31.76 -1.85
CA THR A 95 5.67 -32.78 -2.48
C THR A 95 4.91 -33.89 -3.21
N SER A 96 3.57 -33.87 -3.17
CA SER A 96 2.77 -34.84 -3.90
C SER A 96 3.00 -34.74 -5.42
N ASN A 97 3.07 -35.89 -6.09
CA ASN A 97 3.21 -35.97 -7.55
C ASN A 97 1.95 -35.48 -8.31
N SER A 98 0.79 -35.46 -7.64
CA SER A 98 -0.47 -34.99 -8.22
C SER A 98 -1.43 -34.54 -7.13
N SER A 99 -2.06 -33.38 -7.30
CA SER A 99 -3.14 -32.90 -6.45
C SER A 99 -4.04 -31.96 -7.25
N ASN A 100 -5.30 -31.84 -6.83
CA ASN A 100 -6.24 -30.83 -7.32
C ASN A 100 -6.56 -29.78 -6.24
N GLU A 101 -5.92 -29.87 -5.07
CA GLU A 101 -6.11 -28.90 -4.00
C GLU A 101 -5.55 -27.54 -4.40
N PRO A 102 -6.22 -26.44 -4.08
CA PRO A 102 -5.70 -25.12 -4.37
C PRO A 102 -4.43 -24.82 -3.55
N TRP A 103 -3.70 -23.79 -3.96
CA TRP A 103 -2.55 -23.25 -3.23
C TRP A 103 -2.50 -21.73 -3.36
N GLY A 104 -1.82 -21.09 -2.43
CA GLY A 104 -1.77 -19.64 -2.28
C GLY A 104 -0.36 -19.08 -2.39
N ILE A 105 -0.26 -17.86 -2.91
CA ILE A 105 0.93 -17.01 -2.84
C ILE A 105 0.58 -15.73 -2.08
N TRP A 106 1.45 -15.26 -1.18
CA TRP A 106 1.37 -13.94 -0.56
C TRP A 106 2.48 -13.01 -1.07
N LEU A 107 2.11 -11.78 -1.41
CA LEU A 107 3.01 -10.70 -1.82
C LEU A 107 2.73 -9.44 -0.98
N ASN A 108 3.71 -8.97 -0.21
CA ASN A 108 3.66 -7.60 0.32
C ASN A 108 4.00 -6.58 -0.78
N GLY A 109 3.73 -5.30 -0.50
CA GLY A 109 3.88 -4.19 -1.44
C GLY A 109 5.17 -3.37 -1.27
N GLY A 110 5.01 -2.12 -0.84
CA GLY A 110 6.08 -1.12 -0.75
C GLY A 110 5.93 0.00 -1.78
N PRO A 111 6.53 -0.08 -2.99
CA PRO A 111 7.27 -1.20 -3.54
C PRO A 111 8.58 -1.46 -2.81
N GLY A 112 8.99 -2.73 -2.84
CA GLY A 112 10.25 -3.17 -2.28
C GLY A 112 10.23 -3.61 -0.82
N SER A 113 9.05 -3.95 -0.30
CA SER A 113 8.90 -4.55 1.03
C SER A 113 8.93 -6.08 0.95
N SER A 114 9.64 -6.73 1.86
CA SER A 114 9.76 -8.19 1.93
C SER A 114 8.44 -8.86 2.30
N SER A 115 8.10 -9.97 1.64
CA SER A 115 6.92 -10.77 1.97
C SER A 115 7.08 -11.59 3.25
N MET A 116 8.28 -11.61 3.82
CA MET A 116 8.49 -12.11 5.17
C MET A 116 7.80 -11.22 6.21
N ALA A 117 7.47 -9.97 5.88
CA ALA A 117 6.66 -9.11 6.72
C ALA A 117 5.29 -9.73 6.98
N GLY A 118 4.53 -10.06 5.92
CA GLY A 118 3.24 -10.73 6.07
C GLY A 118 3.34 -12.09 6.74
N MET A 119 4.42 -12.83 6.49
CA MET A 119 4.64 -14.10 7.16
C MET A 119 4.79 -13.97 8.68
N PHE A 120 5.48 -12.94 9.19
CA PHE A 120 5.76 -12.77 10.63
C PHE A 120 4.81 -11.85 11.38
N PHE A 121 4.07 -10.98 10.69
CA PHE A 121 3.30 -9.92 11.34
C PHE A 121 1.83 -9.89 10.92
N GLU A 122 1.42 -10.75 9.98
CA GLU A 122 0.05 -10.75 9.47
C GLU A 122 -0.57 -12.15 9.44
N ASN A 123 -0.12 -13.01 8.53
CA ASN A 123 -0.86 -14.18 8.11
C ASN A 123 -0.05 -15.47 7.99
N GLY A 124 1.23 -15.47 8.37
CA GLY A 124 2.04 -16.68 8.40
C GLY A 124 1.98 -17.44 9.72
N PRO A 125 2.64 -18.62 9.77
CA PRO A 125 2.51 -19.57 10.89
C PRO A 125 3.29 -19.17 12.15
N MET A 126 4.09 -18.11 12.05
CA MET A 126 4.92 -17.59 13.13
C MET A 126 4.64 -16.10 13.32
N HIS A 127 4.75 -15.64 14.56
CA HIS A 127 4.64 -14.22 14.88
C HIS A 127 5.85 -13.74 15.70
N ILE A 128 6.43 -12.61 15.32
CA ILE A 128 7.49 -11.94 16.10
C ILE A 128 6.85 -10.84 16.94
N ASN A 129 6.95 -10.95 18.26
CA ASN A 129 6.41 -9.96 19.18
C ASN A 129 7.34 -8.74 19.30
N GLY A 130 6.84 -7.62 19.84
CA GLY A 130 7.63 -6.39 20.02
C GLY A 130 8.87 -6.51 20.93
N ASP A 131 9.00 -7.60 21.68
CA ASP A 131 10.19 -7.96 22.47
C ASP A 131 11.14 -8.93 21.74
N TYR A 132 10.90 -9.18 20.44
CA TYR A 132 11.59 -10.14 19.57
C TYR A 132 11.43 -11.62 19.98
N SER A 133 10.50 -11.94 20.88
CA SER A 133 10.11 -13.32 21.13
C SER A 133 9.28 -13.87 19.95
N MET A 134 9.39 -15.18 19.72
CA MET A 134 8.66 -15.88 18.67
C MET A 134 7.44 -16.59 19.26
N ALA A 135 6.30 -16.48 18.59
CA ALA A 135 5.06 -17.18 18.92
C ALA A 135 4.51 -17.94 17.70
N ALA A 136 3.73 -18.98 17.95
CA ALA A 136 3.02 -19.72 16.90
C ALA A 136 1.72 -18.99 16.55
N ASN A 137 1.35 -18.96 15.27
CA ASN A 137 0.07 -18.43 14.78
C ASN A 137 -0.82 -19.55 14.22
N THR A 138 -1.10 -20.56 15.04
CA THR A 138 -1.82 -21.76 14.58
C THR A 138 -3.30 -21.53 14.26
N GLU A 139 -3.91 -20.47 14.79
CA GLU A 139 -5.34 -20.21 14.66
C GLU A 139 -5.66 -19.42 13.37
N PHE A 140 -4.85 -18.41 13.05
CA PHE A 140 -5.15 -17.46 11.99
C PHE A 140 -4.22 -17.54 10.78
N SER A 141 -3.15 -18.34 10.84
CA SER A 141 -2.23 -18.49 9.72
C SER A 141 -2.90 -19.06 8.47
N TRP A 142 -2.52 -18.54 7.31
CA TRP A 142 -3.13 -18.86 6.03
C TRP A 142 -2.69 -20.22 5.47
N ASP A 143 -1.54 -20.74 5.90
CA ASP A 143 -1.10 -22.12 5.61
C ASP A 143 -2.08 -23.17 6.16
N THR A 144 -2.91 -22.82 7.16
CA THR A 144 -3.95 -23.74 7.64
C THR A 144 -5.20 -23.79 6.74
N VAL A 145 -5.25 -23.06 5.61
CA VAL A 145 -6.30 -23.20 4.56
C VAL A 145 -5.82 -23.98 3.34
N ALA A 146 -4.61 -23.68 2.89
CA ALA A 146 -4.01 -24.24 1.68
C ALA A 146 -2.49 -24.11 1.77
N ASP A 147 -1.76 -24.88 0.97
CA ASP A 147 -0.31 -24.68 0.88
C ASP A 147 -0.02 -23.24 0.47
N TYR A 148 0.84 -22.57 1.22
CA TYR A 148 1.04 -21.14 1.09
C TYR A 148 2.51 -20.79 0.90
N VAL A 149 2.79 -19.87 -0.02
CA VAL A 149 4.14 -19.42 -0.36
C VAL A 149 4.26 -17.90 -0.21
N TRP A 150 5.13 -17.46 0.70
CA TRP A 150 5.52 -16.05 0.81
C TRP A 150 6.76 -15.83 -0.05
N ILE A 151 6.72 -14.83 -0.94
CA ILE A 151 7.78 -14.61 -1.93
C ILE A 151 8.31 -13.19 -1.82
N ASP A 152 9.60 -13.05 -1.53
CA ASP A 152 10.28 -11.76 -1.64
C ASP A 152 10.42 -11.39 -3.12
N GLN A 153 9.76 -10.31 -3.52
CA GLN A 153 9.86 -9.78 -4.88
C GLN A 153 9.72 -8.25 -4.83
N PRO A 154 10.25 -7.51 -5.81
CA PRO A 154 11.01 -7.97 -6.98
C PRO A 154 12.43 -8.50 -6.67
N VAL A 155 13.17 -8.82 -7.73
CA VAL A 155 14.62 -9.14 -7.68
C VAL A 155 15.36 -8.13 -6.80
N GLY A 156 16.10 -8.61 -5.80
CA GLY A 156 16.84 -7.76 -4.85
C GLY A 156 16.10 -7.38 -3.55
N ILE A 157 14.84 -7.75 -3.34
CA ILE A 157 14.09 -7.48 -2.10
C ILE A 157 14.29 -8.54 -1.04
N GLY A 158 14.39 -8.16 0.25
CA GLY A 158 14.57 -9.10 1.35
C GLY A 158 15.75 -10.04 1.09
N PHE A 159 15.48 -11.34 0.94
CA PHE A 159 16.46 -12.36 0.57
C PHE A 159 16.56 -12.67 -0.93
N SER A 160 15.76 -12.03 -1.77
CA SER A 160 15.95 -12.05 -3.23
C SER A 160 17.25 -11.34 -3.60
N THR A 161 17.95 -11.89 -4.58
CA THR A 161 19.31 -11.45 -4.99
C THR A 161 19.28 -10.86 -6.38
N ALA A 162 20.24 -10.00 -6.68
CA ALA A 162 20.31 -9.24 -7.91
C ALA A 162 21.76 -8.98 -8.33
N ASP A 163 22.06 -9.12 -9.62
CA ASP A 163 23.25 -8.52 -10.22
C ASP A 163 23.19 -6.97 -10.12
N GLU A 164 24.34 -6.28 -10.18
CA GLU A 164 24.41 -4.81 -10.04
C GLU A 164 23.51 -4.08 -11.04
N ASP A 165 23.38 -4.62 -12.25
CA ASP A 165 22.52 -4.14 -13.34
C ASP A 165 21.28 -5.03 -13.55
N GLY A 166 21.00 -5.97 -12.64
CA GLY A 166 19.86 -6.90 -12.66
C GLY A 166 18.62 -6.40 -11.92
N TYR A 167 18.65 -5.21 -11.33
CA TYR A 167 17.46 -4.62 -10.72
C TYR A 167 16.42 -4.27 -11.78
N VAL A 168 15.15 -4.63 -11.53
CA VAL A 168 14.05 -4.39 -12.48
C VAL A 168 13.91 -2.89 -12.77
N SER A 169 13.60 -2.55 -14.02
CA SER A 169 13.39 -1.16 -14.46
C SER A 169 11.92 -0.74 -14.54
N GLY A 170 10.99 -1.66 -14.26
CA GLY A 170 9.55 -1.48 -14.45
C GLY A 170 8.77 -2.73 -14.10
N GLU A 171 7.46 -2.56 -13.91
CA GLU A 171 6.55 -3.61 -13.49
C GLU A 171 6.34 -4.70 -14.56
N ASP A 172 6.49 -4.38 -15.85
CA ASP A 172 6.47 -5.35 -16.95
C ASP A 172 7.62 -6.37 -16.83
N GLN A 173 8.83 -5.89 -16.53
CA GLN A 173 9.98 -6.77 -16.32
C GLN A 173 9.81 -7.59 -15.05
N MET A 174 9.31 -6.98 -13.97
CA MET A 174 8.98 -7.70 -12.72
C MET A 174 7.98 -8.84 -12.98
N GLY A 175 6.90 -8.59 -13.74
CA GLY A 175 5.92 -9.63 -14.07
C GLY A 175 6.55 -10.80 -14.86
N THR A 176 7.45 -10.47 -15.80
CA THR A 176 8.21 -11.47 -16.57
C THR A 176 9.12 -12.31 -15.68
N ASP A 177 9.88 -11.68 -14.77
CA ASP A 177 10.73 -12.37 -13.81
C ASP A 177 9.94 -13.33 -12.92
N PHE A 178 8.77 -12.88 -12.47
CA PHE A 178 7.92 -13.65 -11.58
C PHE A 178 7.44 -14.95 -12.25
N LEU A 179 7.07 -14.90 -13.55
CA LEU A 179 6.79 -16.11 -14.32
C LEU A 179 8.02 -17.00 -14.52
N GLY A 180 9.19 -16.39 -14.68
CA GLY A 180 10.47 -17.09 -14.75
C GLY A 180 10.77 -17.86 -13.46
N PHE A 181 10.53 -17.24 -12.30
CA PHE A 181 10.59 -17.88 -10.99
C PHE A 181 9.58 -19.03 -10.88
N LEU A 182 8.29 -18.78 -11.20
CA LEU A 182 7.24 -19.80 -11.13
C LEU A 182 7.56 -21.01 -12.00
N SER A 183 8.14 -20.80 -13.18
CA SER A 183 8.58 -21.87 -14.07
C SER A 183 9.66 -22.77 -13.46
N ASN A 184 10.48 -22.26 -12.54
CA ASN A 184 11.43 -23.07 -11.78
C ASN A 184 10.77 -23.68 -10.53
N LEU A 185 9.88 -22.96 -9.86
CA LEU A 185 9.16 -23.45 -8.69
C LEU A 185 8.35 -24.71 -9.04
N VAL A 186 7.62 -24.72 -10.16
CA VAL A 186 6.84 -25.89 -10.58
C VAL A 186 7.70 -27.07 -11.03
N LYS A 187 8.98 -26.87 -11.36
CA LYS A 187 9.88 -28.01 -11.61
C LYS A 187 10.27 -28.70 -10.30
N VAL A 188 10.44 -27.92 -9.22
CA VAL A 188 10.69 -28.45 -7.87
C VAL A 188 9.43 -29.09 -7.29
N PHE A 189 8.25 -28.47 -7.48
CA PHE A 189 6.96 -28.96 -7.00
C PHE A 189 5.98 -29.16 -8.17
N PRO A 190 6.06 -30.29 -8.91
CA PRO A 190 5.29 -30.49 -10.15
C PRO A 190 3.78 -30.39 -10.03
N SER A 191 3.21 -30.75 -8.88
CA SER A 191 1.76 -30.64 -8.69
C SER A 191 1.26 -29.20 -8.77
N LEU A 192 2.10 -28.20 -8.44
CA LEU A 192 1.72 -26.78 -8.48
C LEU A 192 1.38 -26.26 -9.89
N ALA A 193 1.90 -26.91 -10.94
CA ALA A 193 1.62 -26.51 -12.33
C ALA A 193 0.12 -26.64 -12.69
N THR A 194 -0.54 -27.66 -12.15
CA THR A 194 -1.94 -27.99 -12.48
C THR A 194 -2.93 -27.65 -11.37
N ARG A 195 -2.45 -27.44 -10.15
CA ARG A 195 -3.29 -27.05 -9.01
C ARG A 195 -3.83 -25.63 -9.19
N PRO A 196 -5.06 -25.33 -8.73
CA PRO A 196 -5.62 -23.98 -8.77
C PRO A 196 -4.80 -22.99 -7.92
N LEU A 197 -4.12 -22.05 -8.56
CA LEU A 197 -3.33 -21.02 -7.89
C LEU A 197 -4.20 -19.80 -7.56
N HIS A 198 -4.13 -19.37 -6.30
CA HIS A 198 -4.64 -18.10 -5.80
C HIS A 198 -3.47 -17.17 -5.51
N ILE A 199 -3.38 -16.04 -6.22
CA ILE A 199 -2.35 -15.03 -5.93
C ILE A 199 -2.95 -13.97 -5.04
N THR A 200 -2.37 -13.78 -3.86
CA THR A 200 -2.82 -12.80 -2.88
C THR A 200 -1.71 -11.82 -2.54
N GLY A 201 -2.09 -10.64 -2.11
CA GLY A 201 -1.14 -9.64 -1.64
C GLY A 201 -1.83 -8.37 -1.22
N GLU A 202 -1.02 -7.40 -0.84
CA GLU A 202 -1.51 -6.13 -0.32
C GLU A 202 -0.74 -4.92 -0.83
N SER A 203 -1.30 -3.72 -0.64
CA SER A 203 -0.59 -2.46 -0.89
C SER A 203 -0.12 -2.36 -2.34
N TYR A 204 1.18 -2.14 -2.59
CA TYR A 204 1.73 -2.14 -3.94
C TYR A 204 1.62 -3.48 -4.70
N ALA A 205 1.24 -4.58 -4.05
CA ALA A 205 0.81 -5.79 -4.75
C ALA A 205 -0.47 -5.57 -5.58
N GLY A 206 -1.24 -4.51 -5.28
CA GLY A 206 -2.28 -3.95 -6.14
C GLY A 206 -1.78 -3.54 -7.53
N THR A 207 -0.50 -3.19 -7.65
CA THR A 207 0.19 -3.01 -8.93
C THR A 207 0.84 -4.31 -9.37
N TYR A 208 1.53 -5.03 -8.48
CA TYR A 208 2.31 -6.20 -8.89
C TYR A 208 1.46 -7.32 -9.49
N ILE A 209 0.35 -7.67 -8.85
CA ILE A 209 -0.49 -8.80 -9.27
C ILE A 209 -1.12 -8.56 -10.65
N PRO A 210 -1.66 -7.37 -10.98
CA PRO A 210 -2.08 -7.07 -12.35
C PRO A 210 -0.97 -7.19 -13.40
N TYR A 211 0.27 -6.78 -13.10
CA TYR A 211 1.39 -6.95 -14.04
C TYR A 211 1.85 -8.42 -14.16
N ILE A 212 1.77 -9.20 -13.08
CA ILE A 212 1.97 -10.66 -13.14
C ILE A 212 0.90 -11.30 -14.04
N LEU A 213 -0.36 -10.90 -13.91
CA LEU A 213 -1.45 -11.39 -14.77
C LEU A 213 -1.28 -10.94 -16.23
N LYS A 214 -0.78 -9.72 -16.46
CA LYS A 214 -0.47 -9.24 -17.81
C LYS A 214 0.57 -10.15 -18.48
N ALA A 215 1.70 -10.38 -17.81
CA ALA A 215 2.72 -11.31 -18.29
C ALA A 215 2.16 -12.73 -18.46
N TYR A 216 1.26 -13.17 -17.56
CA TYR A 216 0.63 -14.48 -17.61
C TYR A 216 -0.21 -14.68 -18.89
N PHE A 217 -1.06 -13.72 -19.24
CA PHE A 217 -1.88 -13.79 -20.45
C PHE A 217 -1.11 -13.56 -21.75
N GLU A 218 0.01 -12.83 -21.69
CA GLU A 218 0.93 -12.67 -22.82
C GLU A 218 1.82 -13.92 -23.04
N SER A 219 1.96 -14.77 -22.03
CA SER A 219 2.74 -16.01 -22.13
C SER A 219 2.01 -17.07 -22.95
N PRO A 220 2.65 -17.68 -23.96
CA PRO A 220 2.04 -18.75 -24.74
C PRO A 220 1.88 -20.06 -23.94
N ASN A 221 2.71 -20.27 -22.91
CA ASN A 221 2.71 -21.46 -22.06
C ASN A 221 2.93 -21.02 -20.61
N PRO A 222 1.90 -20.49 -19.92
CA PRO A 222 2.02 -20.12 -18.52
C PRO A 222 2.38 -21.35 -17.67
N PRO A 223 3.28 -21.22 -16.67
CA PRO A 223 3.77 -22.37 -15.89
C PRO A 223 2.76 -22.92 -14.87
N VAL A 224 1.68 -22.18 -14.60
CA VAL A 224 0.70 -22.45 -13.54
C VAL A 224 -0.73 -22.17 -14.03
N THR A 225 -1.73 -22.61 -13.28
CA THR A 225 -3.15 -22.31 -13.54
C THR A 225 -3.66 -21.32 -12.50
N ILE A 226 -3.72 -20.03 -12.83
CA ILE A 226 -4.29 -19.01 -11.94
C ILE A 226 -5.81 -19.08 -12.03
N VAL A 227 -6.49 -19.15 -10.89
CA VAL A 227 -7.96 -19.19 -10.84
C VAL A 227 -8.58 -17.98 -10.14
N LYS A 228 -7.83 -17.32 -9.25
CA LYS A 228 -8.30 -16.15 -8.52
C LYS A 228 -7.14 -15.29 -8.05
N ILE A 229 -7.37 -13.99 -7.97
CA ILE A 229 -6.49 -13.07 -7.25
C ILE A 229 -7.23 -12.41 -6.09
N ALA A 230 -6.52 -12.09 -5.01
CA ALA A 230 -7.06 -11.31 -3.90
C ALA A 230 -6.09 -10.19 -3.50
N ILE A 231 -6.54 -8.94 -3.52
CA ILE A 231 -5.70 -7.78 -3.26
C ILE A 231 -6.29 -6.98 -2.10
N GLY A 232 -5.52 -6.85 -1.02
CA GLY A 232 -5.84 -6.03 0.16
C GLY A 232 -5.31 -4.63 -0.01
N ASP A 233 -6.15 -3.62 0.24
CA ASP A 233 -5.75 -2.21 0.37
C ASP A 233 -4.77 -1.81 -0.74
N GLY A 234 -5.13 -2.17 -1.99
CA GLY A 234 -4.19 -2.24 -3.10
C GLY A 234 -4.01 -0.91 -3.82
N SER A 235 -2.77 -0.51 -4.09
CA SER A 235 -2.48 0.70 -4.87
C SER A 235 -2.84 0.47 -6.34
N VAL A 236 -4.06 0.85 -6.70
CA VAL A 236 -4.62 0.58 -8.02
C VAL A 236 -5.01 1.92 -8.61
N GLY A 237 -4.65 2.14 -9.87
CA GLY A 237 -4.85 3.45 -10.50
C GLY A 237 -3.73 4.42 -10.16
N SER A 238 -4.05 5.72 -10.17
CA SER A 238 -3.05 6.77 -9.94
C SER A 238 -2.85 7.10 -8.47
N GLY A 239 -1.68 7.65 -8.11
CA GLY A 239 -1.39 8.12 -6.74
C GLY A 239 -2.51 8.95 -6.11
N PRO A 240 -2.93 10.04 -6.78
CA PRO A 240 -4.04 10.87 -6.32
C PRO A 240 -5.36 10.12 -6.11
N GLU A 241 -5.62 9.08 -6.90
CA GLU A 241 -6.87 8.32 -6.86
C GLU A 241 -6.95 7.42 -5.63
N PHE A 242 -5.85 6.77 -5.26
CA PHE A 242 -5.84 5.86 -4.11
C PHE A 242 -5.46 6.54 -2.78
N GLN A 243 -4.76 7.68 -2.80
CA GLN A 243 -4.33 8.40 -1.58
C GLN A 243 -5.16 9.65 -1.26
N ASP A 244 -5.32 10.55 -2.22
CA ASP A 244 -5.81 11.91 -1.93
C ASP A 244 -7.32 12.05 -2.13
N LEU A 245 -7.88 11.34 -3.12
CA LEU A 245 -9.32 11.30 -3.37
C LEU A 245 -10.12 10.85 -2.14
N PRO A 246 -9.69 9.82 -1.38
CA PRO A 246 -10.43 9.36 -0.20
C PRO A 246 -10.35 10.29 1.02
N ALA A 247 -9.57 11.37 1.01
CA ALA A 247 -9.30 12.17 2.20
C ALA A 247 -10.57 12.65 2.94
N VAL A 248 -11.58 13.11 2.20
CA VAL A 248 -12.86 13.56 2.80
C VAL A 248 -13.61 12.39 3.42
N THR A 249 -13.69 11.24 2.74
CA THR A 249 -14.35 10.03 3.27
C THR A 249 -13.59 9.46 4.49
N VAL A 250 -12.26 9.57 4.51
CA VAL A 250 -11.43 9.20 5.67
C VAL A 250 -11.72 10.11 6.86
N ILE A 251 -11.81 11.43 6.65
CA ILE A 251 -12.19 12.38 7.71
C ILE A 251 -13.61 12.11 8.21
N GLU A 252 -14.55 11.72 7.34
CA GLU A 252 -15.91 11.36 7.75
C GLU A 252 -15.96 10.04 8.53
N THR A 253 -15.09 9.08 8.17
CA THR A 253 -14.87 7.82 8.90
C THR A 253 -14.31 8.09 10.29
N TYR A 254 -13.31 8.98 10.39
CA TYR A 254 -12.63 9.37 11.63
C TYR A 254 -12.64 10.89 11.85
N PRO A 255 -13.79 11.47 12.24
CA PRO A 255 -13.89 12.91 12.51
C PRO A 255 -13.02 13.39 13.69
N GLN A 256 -12.53 12.45 14.51
CA GLN A 256 -11.48 12.66 15.51
C GLN A 256 -10.26 13.38 14.92
N LEU A 257 -9.88 13.08 13.66
CA LEU A 257 -8.74 13.66 12.95
C LEU A 257 -8.80 15.18 12.85
N ILE A 258 -10.02 15.72 12.80
CA ILE A 258 -10.25 17.17 12.74
C ILE A 258 -10.89 17.73 14.02
N ASN A 259 -10.98 16.90 15.07
CA ASN A 259 -11.66 17.21 16.32
C ASN A 259 -13.15 17.58 16.11
N TYR A 260 -13.82 16.88 15.18
CA TYR A 260 -15.24 17.06 14.83
C TYR A 260 -15.58 18.52 14.42
N ASP A 261 -14.65 19.24 13.79
CA ASP A 261 -14.84 20.64 13.42
C ASP A 261 -15.54 20.81 12.05
N PRO A 262 -16.80 21.30 11.99
CA PRO A 262 -17.55 21.40 10.74
C PRO A 262 -16.93 22.39 9.73
N GLU A 263 -16.23 23.43 10.20
CA GLU A 263 -15.62 24.42 9.30
C GLU A 263 -14.40 23.81 8.59
N VAL A 264 -13.61 23.00 9.32
CA VAL A 264 -12.46 22.28 8.76
C VAL A 264 -12.92 21.22 7.77
N PHE A 265 -14.02 20.53 8.07
CA PHE A 265 -14.60 19.57 7.12
C PHE A 265 -15.02 20.22 5.81
N LYS A 266 -15.74 21.35 5.88
CA LYS A 266 -16.14 22.12 4.69
C LYS A 266 -14.96 22.61 3.88
N TYR A 267 -13.87 22.97 4.54
CA TYR A 267 -12.62 23.31 3.87
C TYR A 267 -12.04 22.12 3.08
N PHE A 268 -11.97 20.93 3.68
CA PHE A 268 -11.51 19.72 2.95
C PHE A 268 -12.45 19.36 1.79
N GLN A 269 -13.77 19.54 1.94
CA GLN A 269 -14.71 19.39 0.83
C GLN A 269 -14.43 20.38 -0.30
N GLU A 270 -14.16 21.64 0.02
CA GLU A 270 -13.80 22.66 -0.97
C GLU A 270 -12.48 22.33 -1.69
N GLN A 271 -11.43 21.94 -0.95
CA GLN A 271 -10.15 21.55 -1.56
C GLN A 271 -10.30 20.31 -2.44
N SER A 272 -11.06 19.30 -1.99
CA SER A 272 -11.40 18.11 -2.78
C SER A 272 -12.11 18.48 -4.08
N HIS A 273 -13.10 19.36 -4.03
CA HIS A 273 -13.79 19.86 -5.23
C HIS A 273 -12.85 20.60 -6.19
N LEU A 274 -11.97 21.46 -5.67
CA LEU A 274 -11.03 22.23 -6.49
C LEU A 274 -9.97 21.34 -7.16
N CYS A 275 -9.58 20.25 -6.51
CA CYS A 275 -8.69 19.23 -7.05
C CYS A 275 -9.40 18.22 -7.98
N GLY A 276 -10.74 18.23 -8.01
CA GLY A 276 -11.57 17.33 -8.80
C GLY A 276 -11.64 15.92 -8.23
N TYR A 277 -11.48 15.80 -6.91
CA TYR A 277 -11.53 14.55 -6.15
C TYR A 277 -12.94 14.20 -5.64
N ASP A 278 -13.91 15.11 -5.78
CA ASP A 278 -15.32 14.93 -5.41
C ASP A 278 -16.09 14.07 -6.44
N VAL A 279 -15.56 12.87 -6.70
CA VAL A 279 -16.11 11.94 -7.68
C VAL A 279 -17.33 11.22 -7.12
N ASN A 280 -18.44 11.29 -7.86
CA ASN A 280 -19.62 10.51 -7.59
C ASN A 280 -19.60 9.18 -8.38
N LEU A 281 -19.53 8.05 -7.69
CA LEU A 281 -19.60 6.73 -8.30
C LEU A 281 -21.06 6.33 -8.59
N THR A 282 -21.32 5.78 -9.77
CA THR A 282 -22.68 5.40 -10.22
C THR A 282 -22.76 3.91 -10.47
N TYR A 283 -23.88 3.27 -10.13
CA TYR A 283 -24.02 1.81 -10.22
C TYR A 283 -25.19 1.46 -11.16
N PRO A 284 -24.94 0.87 -12.36
CA PRO A 284 -23.65 0.65 -13.01
C PRO A 284 -22.95 1.94 -13.43
N GLN A 285 -21.63 1.88 -13.59
CA GLN A 285 -20.85 3.05 -13.97
C GLN A 285 -21.08 3.40 -15.43
N ASN A 286 -21.11 4.70 -15.73
CA ASN A 286 -21.17 5.19 -17.10
C ASN A 286 -20.06 6.22 -17.35
N GLY A 287 -18.96 5.75 -17.94
CA GLY A 287 -17.79 6.56 -18.26
C GLY A 287 -16.66 6.42 -17.24
N THR A 288 -15.44 6.70 -17.69
CA THR A 288 -14.25 6.73 -16.85
C THR A 288 -14.21 8.02 -16.03
N ILE A 289 -13.73 7.95 -14.80
CA ILE A 289 -13.41 9.16 -14.03
C ILE A 289 -12.38 9.97 -14.85
N PRO A 290 -12.55 11.30 -14.99
CA PRO A 290 -11.55 12.14 -15.63
C PRO A 290 -10.19 11.95 -14.94
N THR A 291 -9.09 11.99 -15.71
CA THR A 291 -7.75 11.99 -15.10
C THR A 291 -7.65 13.09 -14.05
N LEU A 292 -7.40 12.69 -12.81
CA LEU A 292 -7.32 13.60 -11.68
C LEU A 292 -6.17 14.59 -11.90
N LYS A 293 -6.44 15.89 -11.68
CA LYS A 293 -5.43 16.93 -11.85
C LYS A 293 -4.63 17.06 -10.57
N TYR A 294 -3.35 16.70 -10.64
CA TYR A 294 -2.43 16.91 -9.54
C TYR A 294 -1.86 18.34 -9.59
N VAL A 295 -2.10 19.11 -8.53
CA VAL A 295 -1.41 20.39 -8.27
C VAL A 295 -0.39 20.15 -7.17
N PRO A 296 0.92 20.28 -7.44
CA PRO A 296 1.94 19.94 -6.46
C PRO A 296 1.96 20.91 -5.28
N SER A 297 2.27 20.37 -4.09
CA SER A 297 2.64 21.12 -2.90
C SER A 297 3.93 21.94 -3.08
N ILE A 298 4.13 22.99 -2.28
CA ILE A 298 5.44 23.70 -2.26
C ILE A 298 6.57 22.84 -1.68
N TYR A 299 6.22 21.70 -1.08
CA TYR A 299 7.17 20.71 -0.58
C TYR A 299 7.49 19.63 -1.63
N ASP A 300 6.75 19.56 -2.74
CA ASP A 300 6.92 18.55 -3.79
C ASP A 300 7.16 19.24 -5.15
N THR A 301 8.39 19.17 -5.68
CA THR A 301 8.73 19.80 -6.97
C THR A 301 8.61 18.86 -8.16
N ASP A 302 8.26 17.59 -7.98
CA ASP A 302 8.16 16.60 -9.06
C ASP A 302 6.79 15.93 -9.07
N SER A 303 6.09 15.92 -10.21
CA SER A 303 4.76 15.31 -10.39
C SER A 303 4.74 13.76 -10.30
N ALA A 304 5.85 13.13 -9.88
CA ALA A 304 5.99 11.72 -9.51
C ALA A 304 6.41 11.55 -8.02
N GLY A 305 6.44 12.67 -7.28
CA GLY A 305 7.08 12.84 -5.98
C GLY A 305 6.19 12.57 -4.78
N SER A 306 4.86 12.62 -4.89
CA SER A 306 3.95 12.35 -3.77
C SER A 306 4.17 10.94 -3.17
N PHE A 307 4.09 9.89 -3.97
CA PHE A 307 4.23 8.52 -3.43
C PHE A 307 5.69 8.18 -3.02
N SER A 308 6.70 8.56 -3.81
CA SER A 308 8.11 8.25 -3.50
C SER A 308 8.65 9.03 -2.30
N SER A 309 8.29 10.31 -2.15
CA SER A 309 8.70 11.12 -1.00
C SER A 309 7.96 10.70 0.28
N ARG A 310 6.68 10.30 0.20
CA ARG A 310 5.90 9.77 1.35
C ARG A 310 6.43 8.43 1.83
N LEU A 311 6.75 7.51 0.90
CA LEU A 311 7.40 6.24 1.24
C LEU A 311 8.81 6.49 1.82
N GLN A 312 9.59 7.40 1.24
CA GLN A 312 10.92 7.76 1.75
C GLN A 312 10.87 8.51 3.09
N PHE A 313 9.84 9.30 3.38
CA PHE A 313 9.68 9.98 4.67
C PHE A 313 9.38 8.97 5.78
N SER A 314 8.54 7.97 5.51
CA SER A 314 8.29 6.82 6.40
C SER A 314 9.51 5.88 6.52
N LYS A 315 10.17 5.55 5.41
CA LYS A 315 11.33 4.64 5.34
C LYS A 315 12.62 5.24 5.96
N ASN A 316 12.92 6.52 5.74
CA ASN A 316 14.14 7.17 6.28
C ASN A 316 14.15 7.27 7.80
N PHE A 317 12.99 7.17 8.46
CA PHE A 317 12.89 7.15 9.92
C PHE A 317 13.01 5.74 10.51
N LYS A 318 12.58 4.68 9.79
CA LYS A 318 12.68 3.27 10.25
C LYS A 318 14.06 2.64 10.02
N ASN A 319 14.88 3.14 9.09
CA ASN A 319 16.15 2.52 8.65
C ASN A 319 17.40 2.77 9.52
N ARG A 320 17.27 2.82 10.85
CA ARG A 320 18.43 2.93 11.77
C ARG A 320 18.95 1.56 12.18
N SER A 321 20.16 1.21 11.71
CA SER A 321 20.83 -0.06 12.02
C SER A 321 20.88 -0.38 13.53
N PHE A 322 20.88 -1.68 13.87
CA PHE A 322 20.94 -2.23 15.23
C PHE A 322 21.97 -1.53 16.14
N ARG A 323 23.16 -1.19 15.61
CA ARG A 323 24.21 -0.46 16.37
C ARG A 323 23.79 0.96 16.77
N SER A 324 23.07 1.67 15.91
CA SER A 324 22.59 3.03 16.20
C SER A 324 21.41 3.03 17.18
N ARG A 325 20.53 2.02 17.11
CA ARG A 325 19.41 1.79 18.05
C ARG A 325 19.87 1.34 19.43
N LEU A 326 20.93 0.53 19.52
CA LEU A 326 21.50 0.10 20.80
C LEU A 326 22.17 1.27 21.55
N LEU A 327 22.88 2.14 20.81
CA LEU A 327 23.50 3.35 21.34
C LEU A 327 22.46 4.38 21.80
N SER A 328 21.35 4.56 21.08
CA SER A 328 20.26 5.44 21.50
C SER A 328 19.55 4.91 22.76
N ARG A 329 19.25 3.61 22.84
CA ARG A 329 18.64 3.00 24.04
C ARG A 329 19.55 3.04 25.28
N PHE A 330 20.88 2.93 25.12
CA PHE A 330 21.83 3.12 26.23
C PHE A 330 21.92 4.60 26.69
N GLN A 331 21.85 5.55 25.74
CA GLN A 331 21.77 6.98 26.04
C GLN A 331 20.43 7.40 26.65
N GLU A 332 19.33 6.67 26.37
CA GLU A 332 18.02 6.94 26.94
C GLU A 332 17.84 6.38 28.34
N ARG A 333 18.34 5.16 28.62
CA ARG A 333 18.38 4.64 30.00
C ARG A 333 19.17 5.54 30.94
N SER A 334 20.22 6.20 30.46
CA SER A 334 20.98 7.18 31.24
C SER A 334 20.32 8.55 31.36
N ARG A 335 19.37 8.91 30.48
CA ARG A 335 18.58 10.16 30.55
C ARG A 335 17.24 10.03 31.28
N ALA A 336 16.66 8.83 31.29
CA ALA A 336 15.36 8.55 31.92
C ALA A 336 15.41 8.63 33.46
N GLU A 337 16.59 8.55 34.08
CA GLU A 337 16.72 8.68 35.52
C GLU A 337 16.63 10.13 36.03
N ASP A 338 16.93 11.15 35.21
CA ASP A 338 17.25 12.50 35.73
C ASP A 338 16.23 13.64 35.49
N LEU A 339 15.16 13.50 34.67
CA LEU A 339 14.30 14.65 34.31
C LEU A 339 12.80 14.33 34.17
N ARG A 340 12.11 13.93 35.25
CA ARG A 340 10.71 13.42 35.15
C ARG A 340 9.53 14.39 35.39
N PRO A 341 9.62 15.54 36.09
CA PRO A 341 8.45 16.42 36.25
C PRO A 341 8.45 17.75 35.45
N PHE A 342 9.59 18.44 35.31
CA PHE A 342 9.61 19.84 34.84
C PHE A 342 9.64 20.02 33.30
N ALA A 343 10.09 18.98 32.57
CA ALA A 343 10.17 19.01 31.10
C ALA A 343 8.79 18.82 30.42
N LYS A 344 7.87 18.08 31.04
CA LYS A 344 6.52 17.82 30.47
C LYS A 344 5.68 19.10 30.38
N SER A 345 5.64 19.93 31.43
CA SER A 345 4.80 21.15 31.47
C SER A 345 5.24 22.24 30.49
N THR A 346 6.54 22.36 30.24
CA THR A 346 7.08 23.32 29.25
C THR A 346 6.89 22.85 27.82
N HIS A 347 6.84 21.54 27.57
CA HIS A 347 6.52 20.94 26.28
C HIS A 347 5.03 21.14 25.90
N PHE A 348 4.11 20.89 26.83
CA PHE A 348 2.68 21.14 26.65
C PHE A 348 2.40 22.63 26.37
N ARG A 349 3.01 23.55 27.13
CA ARG A 349 2.85 25.00 26.91
C ARG A 349 3.38 25.45 25.54
N LYS A 350 4.55 24.98 25.12
CA LYS A 350 5.09 25.29 23.78
C LYS A 350 4.29 24.66 22.64
N ARG A 351 3.65 23.51 22.88
CA ARG A 351 2.71 22.89 21.94
C ARG A 351 1.46 23.73 21.80
N GLU A 352 0.91 24.19 22.92
CA GLU A 352 -0.22 25.11 22.96
C GLU A 352 0.09 26.46 22.29
N GLU A 353 1.30 27.01 22.48
CA GLU A 353 1.76 28.22 21.80
C GLU A 353 1.89 28.03 20.28
N ARG A 354 2.50 26.92 19.82
CA ARG A 354 2.57 26.58 18.38
C ARG A 354 1.19 26.29 17.78
N ARG A 355 0.30 25.65 18.55
CA ARG A 355 -1.10 25.43 18.19
C ARG A 355 -1.81 26.77 18.01
N GLN A 356 -1.62 27.73 18.93
CA GLN A 356 -2.20 29.07 18.81
C GLN A 356 -1.59 29.90 17.67
N ASP A 357 -0.32 29.69 17.32
CA ASP A 357 0.33 30.35 16.18
C ASP A 357 -0.09 29.74 14.83
N TRP A 358 -0.30 28.42 14.74
CA TRP A 358 -0.88 27.79 13.56
C TRP A 358 -2.38 28.11 13.42
N VAL A 359 -3.14 28.10 14.53
CA VAL A 359 -4.53 28.59 14.55
C VAL A 359 -4.60 30.04 14.09
N ARG A 360 -3.62 30.89 14.43
CA ARG A 360 -3.54 32.27 13.93
C ARG A 360 -3.07 32.42 12.48
N SER A 361 -2.40 31.44 11.88
CA SER A 361 -1.81 31.59 10.53
C SER A 361 -2.49 30.74 9.46
N LYS A 362 -3.24 29.71 9.83
CA LYS A 362 -3.98 28.81 8.93
C LYS A 362 -5.50 28.81 9.17
N ARG A 363 -5.95 28.92 10.43
CA ARG A 363 -7.37 29.20 10.75
C ARG A 363 -7.73 30.69 10.65
N ASP A 364 -6.74 31.56 10.43
CA ASP A 364 -7.02 32.89 9.89
C ASP A 364 -7.38 32.76 8.41
N LEU A 365 -8.64 32.39 8.16
CA LEU A 365 -9.28 32.41 6.85
C LEU A 365 -9.55 33.85 6.37
N THR A 366 -9.23 34.88 7.19
CA THR A 366 -9.41 36.26 6.76
C THR A 366 -8.37 36.62 5.70
N GLY A 367 -8.82 36.64 4.44
CA GLY A 367 -7.99 37.02 3.30
C GLY A 367 -7.66 35.90 2.32
N ARG A 368 -8.09 34.65 2.55
CA ARG A 368 -8.11 33.62 1.49
C ARG A 368 -9.34 33.85 0.61
N ALA A 369 -9.13 33.95 -0.70
CA ALA A 369 -10.25 34.03 -1.64
C ALA A 369 -10.96 32.67 -1.65
N ASN A 370 -12.28 32.66 -1.50
CA ASN A 370 -13.11 31.46 -1.71
C ASN A 370 -12.80 30.89 -3.10
N GLY A 371 -12.60 29.58 -3.22
CA GLY A 371 -12.39 28.89 -4.51
C GLY A 371 -10.94 28.83 -5.03
N THR A 372 -9.93 28.88 -4.16
CA THR A 372 -8.52 28.65 -4.55
C THR A 372 -7.89 27.50 -3.79
N ILE A 373 -7.07 26.69 -4.49
CA ILE A 373 -6.30 25.59 -3.91
C ILE A 373 -5.27 26.14 -2.92
N ASP A 374 -5.09 25.50 -1.76
CA ASP A 374 -4.10 25.88 -0.75
C ASP A 374 -2.70 25.80 -1.36
N SER A 375 -2.07 26.96 -1.54
CA SER A 375 -0.75 27.03 -2.15
C SER A 375 0.36 26.32 -1.36
N ARG A 376 0.11 25.88 -0.12
CA ARG A 376 1.08 25.09 0.67
C ARG A 376 0.98 23.60 0.34
N TYR A 377 -0.22 23.03 0.35
CA TYR A 377 -0.43 21.59 0.19
C TYR A 377 -0.78 21.20 -1.26
N GLY A 378 -1.20 22.15 -2.10
CA GLY A 378 -1.67 21.80 -3.44
C GLY A 378 -2.86 20.85 -3.36
N CYS A 379 -2.77 19.71 -4.03
CA CYS A 379 -3.76 18.63 -3.98
C CYS A 379 -3.31 17.41 -3.18
N ASP A 380 -2.37 17.58 -2.25
CA ASP A 380 -1.91 16.57 -1.30
C ASP A 380 -2.79 16.53 -0.05
N LEU A 381 -4.05 16.11 -0.21
CA LEU A 381 -5.04 16.15 0.88
C LEU A 381 -4.74 15.17 2.01
N LEU A 382 -4.09 14.03 1.69
CA LEU A 382 -3.63 13.08 2.69
C LEU A 382 -2.64 13.74 3.66
N ASP A 383 -1.62 14.39 3.11
CA ASP A 383 -0.60 15.10 3.91
C ASP A 383 -1.21 16.25 4.71
N GLU A 384 -2.18 16.96 4.12
CA GLU A 384 -2.85 18.08 4.78
C GLU A 384 -3.63 17.64 6.03
N PHE A 385 -4.41 16.55 5.95
CA PHE A 385 -5.14 16.09 7.14
C PHE A 385 -4.21 15.43 8.17
N ILE A 386 -3.13 14.75 7.75
CA ILE A 386 -2.14 14.20 8.68
C ILE A 386 -1.45 15.33 9.45
N ASP A 387 -1.00 16.37 8.75
CA ASP A 387 -0.42 17.56 9.37
C ASP A 387 -1.43 18.23 10.31
N TYR A 388 -2.71 18.25 9.94
CA TYR A 388 -3.76 18.74 10.81
C TYR A 388 -3.88 17.89 12.09
N ALA A 389 -4.01 16.57 11.94
CA ALA A 389 -4.23 15.65 13.05
C ALA A 389 -3.10 15.75 14.09
N ILE A 390 -1.85 15.67 13.63
CA ILE A 390 -0.65 15.74 14.46
C ILE A 390 -0.53 17.05 15.25
N ASN A 391 -0.85 18.17 14.61
CA ASN A 391 -0.58 19.49 15.17
C ASN A 391 -1.76 20.09 15.94
N PHE A 392 -3.01 19.72 15.61
CA PHE A 392 -4.23 20.32 16.20
C PHE A 392 -5.08 19.37 17.00
N THR A 393 -4.91 18.07 16.81
CA THR A 393 -5.72 17.09 17.52
C THR A 393 -4.88 16.26 18.48
N PHE A 394 -5.58 15.64 19.41
CA PHE A 394 -5.05 14.65 20.34
C PHE A 394 -5.73 13.33 19.97
N PRO A 395 -5.04 12.17 19.99
CA PRO A 395 -3.74 11.93 20.61
C PRO A 395 -2.51 11.97 19.69
N TRP A 396 -2.66 12.08 18.37
CA TRP A 396 -1.52 12.06 17.44
C TRP A 396 -0.49 13.17 17.72
N THR A 397 0.80 12.84 17.73
CA THR A 397 1.89 13.81 17.99
C THR A 397 3.18 13.44 17.24
N LEU A 398 4.10 14.41 17.06
CA LEU A 398 5.45 14.22 16.51
C LEU A 398 6.54 13.94 17.57
N SER A 399 6.19 13.62 18.82
CA SER A 399 7.13 13.85 19.92
C SER A 399 8.08 12.70 20.24
N GLN A 400 8.95 12.26 19.32
CA GLN A 400 10.27 11.73 19.70
C GLN A 400 11.37 11.91 18.60
N PRO A 401 12.68 11.91 18.97
CA PRO A 401 13.82 11.96 18.03
C PRO A 401 13.98 10.73 17.11
N ASP A 402 13.15 9.70 17.32
CA ASP A 402 13.12 8.39 16.66
C ASP A 402 11.81 8.12 15.88
N GLY A 403 10.96 9.13 15.70
CA GLY A 403 9.99 9.16 14.58
C GLY A 403 8.61 8.57 14.84
N GLY A 404 7.98 8.82 15.99
CA GLY A 404 6.53 8.63 16.12
C GLY A 404 5.79 9.60 15.18
N VAL A 405 5.20 9.06 14.12
CA VAL A 405 4.37 9.75 13.12
C VAL A 405 2.96 9.15 13.23
N PHE A 406 1.97 9.88 12.74
CA PHE A 406 0.62 9.35 12.50
C PHE A 406 0.68 7.99 11.77
N ASP A 407 0.06 6.95 12.35
CA ASP A 407 -0.04 5.65 11.68
C ASP A 407 -1.05 5.74 10.54
N VAL A 408 -0.51 5.90 9.33
CA VAL A 408 -1.35 5.95 8.12
C VAL A 408 -2.02 4.62 7.82
N TYR A 409 -1.51 3.52 8.38
CA TYR A 409 -2.02 2.18 8.14
C TYR A 409 -3.18 1.82 9.07
N ASN A 410 -3.37 2.53 10.18
CA ASN A 410 -4.42 2.22 11.15
C ASN A 410 -4.76 3.43 12.02
N ILE A 411 -5.73 4.24 11.59
CA ILE A 411 -6.06 5.52 12.26
C ILE A 411 -6.32 5.40 13.78
N PRO A 412 -7.05 4.38 14.29
CA PRO A 412 -7.25 4.20 15.73
C PRO A 412 -5.98 3.97 16.55
N ASP A 413 -4.89 3.53 15.92
CA ASP A 413 -3.60 3.33 16.57
C ASP A 413 -2.78 4.62 16.55
N ALA A 414 -2.72 5.28 17.70
CA ALA A 414 -1.85 6.43 17.95
C ALA A 414 -0.85 6.12 19.07
N LEU A 415 -0.46 4.85 19.23
CA LEU A 415 0.55 4.44 20.18
C LEU A 415 1.93 5.02 19.83
N ASP A 416 2.69 5.38 20.86
CA ASP A 416 4.04 5.91 20.73
C ASP A 416 4.95 5.39 21.85
N PRO A 417 6.00 4.60 21.53
CA PRO A 417 6.32 4.08 20.20
C PRO A 417 5.37 2.94 19.78
N GLU A 418 5.19 2.75 18.47
CA GLU A 418 4.53 1.58 17.87
C GLU A 418 5.27 0.27 18.14
N VAL A 419 4.58 -0.86 17.94
CA VAL A 419 5.20 -2.19 17.94
C VAL A 419 6.15 -2.29 16.75
N PRO A 420 7.45 -2.57 16.95
CA PRO A 420 8.36 -2.71 15.82
C PRO A 420 8.01 -3.92 14.95
N ILE A 421 7.74 -3.67 13.67
CA ILE A 421 7.68 -4.69 12.62
C ILE A 421 9.12 -4.92 12.14
N ASP A 422 9.86 -5.78 12.83
CA ASP A 422 11.28 -6.03 12.54
C ASP A 422 11.66 -7.50 12.73
N ALA A 423 11.75 -8.23 11.62
CA ALA A 423 12.21 -9.62 11.60
C ALA A 423 13.74 -9.75 11.43
N SER A 424 14.49 -8.64 11.33
CA SER A 424 15.90 -8.65 10.95
C SER A 424 16.77 -9.40 11.96
N VAL A 425 16.45 -9.33 13.25
CA VAL A 425 17.19 -10.04 14.31
C VAL A 425 17.12 -11.56 14.10
N PHE A 426 15.94 -12.07 13.74
CA PHE A 426 15.72 -13.50 13.51
C PHE A 426 16.28 -13.93 12.14
N LEU A 427 15.94 -13.19 11.07
CA LEU A 427 16.31 -13.55 9.70
C LEU A 427 17.81 -13.39 9.44
N ASN A 428 18.49 -12.44 10.08
CA ASN A 428 19.94 -12.26 9.93
C ASN A 428 20.79 -13.14 10.85
N ASP A 429 20.20 -13.99 11.71
CA ASP A 429 20.96 -15.00 12.43
C ASP A 429 21.47 -16.07 11.45
N ASN A 430 22.78 -16.38 11.50
CA ASN A 430 23.39 -17.33 10.57
C ASN A 430 22.76 -18.74 10.63
N ARG A 431 22.22 -19.15 11.79
CA ARG A 431 21.53 -20.44 11.93
C ARG A 431 20.20 -20.40 11.19
N THR A 432 19.44 -19.32 11.34
CA THR A 432 18.21 -19.09 10.57
C THR A 432 18.51 -19.11 9.07
N ARG A 433 19.49 -18.32 8.61
CA ARG A 433 19.84 -18.27 7.18
C ARG A 433 20.20 -19.63 6.61
N THR A 434 20.99 -20.41 7.35
CA THR A 434 21.37 -21.76 6.94
C THR A 434 20.17 -22.69 6.88
N ALA A 435 19.29 -22.65 7.88
CA ALA A 435 18.10 -23.51 7.95
C ALA A 435 17.10 -23.25 6.81
N ILE A 436 16.96 -21.99 6.39
CA ILE A 436 16.01 -21.59 5.33
C ILE A 436 16.68 -21.40 3.95
N HIS A 437 17.93 -21.82 3.80
CA HIS A 437 18.72 -21.69 2.58
C HIS A 437 18.78 -20.24 2.01
N ALA A 438 18.78 -19.24 2.89
CA ALA A 438 18.84 -17.82 2.52
C ALA A 438 20.25 -17.41 2.06
N PRO A 439 20.40 -16.35 1.25
CA PRO A 439 21.71 -15.89 0.83
C PRO A 439 22.52 -15.30 2.00
N THR A 440 23.85 -15.36 1.88
CA THR A 440 24.77 -14.71 2.82
C THR A 440 25.46 -13.47 2.23
N SER A 441 25.24 -13.21 0.94
CA SER A 441 25.83 -12.10 0.18
C SER A 441 25.24 -10.72 0.56
N LYS A 442 24.10 -10.71 1.25
CA LYS A 442 23.41 -9.50 1.73
C LYS A 442 22.71 -9.76 3.05
N ASP A 443 22.44 -8.69 3.78
CA ASP A 443 21.55 -8.75 4.93
C ASP A 443 20.09 -8.60 4.51
N TRP A 444 19.20 -9.31 5.19
CA TRP A 444 17.77 -9.08 5.07
C TRP A 444 17.43 -7.72 5.67
N VAL A 445 16.67 -6.96 4.91
CA VAL A 445 16.04 -5.72 5.31
C VAL A 445 14.57 -5.79 4.91
N LEU A 446 13.71 -5.20 5.73
CA LEU A 446 12.27 -5.17 5.47
C LEU A 446 11.98 -4.41 4.17
N ASP A 447 12.56 -3.23 4.03
CA ASP A 447 12.33 -2.31 2.92
C ASP A 447 13.62 -2.02 2.17
N PHE A 448 13.52 -2.04 0.84
CA PHE A 448 14.53 -1.51 -0.07
C PHE A 448 13.98 -0.30 -0.82
N ASP A 449 14.84 0.70 -1.06
CA ASP A 449 14.47 1.88 -1.82
C ASP A 449 14.70 1.65 -3.30
N PHE A 450 13.62 1.33 -4.01
CA PHE A 450 13.63 1.26 -5.46
C PHE A 450 13.33 2.61 -6.11
N THR A 451 13.93 2.84 -7.28
CA THR A 451 13.72 4.02 -8.12
C THR A 451 13.13 3.66 -9.50
N PHE A 452 12.45 2.52 -9.61
CA PHE A 452 11.73 2.15 -10.83
C PHE A 452 10.21 2.22 -10.63
N GLY A 453 9.50 2.47 -11.74
CA GLY A 453 8.08 2.80 -11.75
C GLY A 453 7.89 4.30 -11.53
N ALA A 454 7.25 4.98 -12.49
CA ALA A 454 6.64 6.26 -12.16
C ALA A 454 5.43 5.93 -11.29
N LEU A 455 5.68 5.93 -9.98
CA LEU A 455 4.72 5.54 -8.95
C LEU A 455 3.46 6.38 -9.13
N GLY A 456 2.32 5.71 -9.35
CA GLY A 456 1.05 6.37 -9.64
C GLY A 456 0.75 6.64 -11.12
N ILE A 457 1.42 5.99 -12.08
CA ILE A 457 0.90 5.92 -13.46
C ILE A 457 -0.36 5.03 -13.48
N PRO A 458 -1.49 5.50 -14.06
CA PRO A 458 -2.69 4.71 -14.21
C PRO A 458 -2.43 3.39 -14.98
N MET A 459 -2.89 2.26 -14.44
CA MET A 459 -2.92 0.98 -15.14
C MET A 459 -3.98 1.01 -16.26
N THR A 460 -3.60 1.52 -17.43
CA THR A 460 -4.52 1.66 -18.59
C THR A 460 -5.01 0.34 -19.18
N PHE A 461 -4.43 -0.79 -18.78
CA PHE A 461 -4.75 -2.13 -19.28
C PHE A 461 -5.73 -2.92 -18.40
N LEU A 462 -6.28 -2.35 -17.32
CA LEU A 462 -7.16 -3.07 -16.39
C LEU A 462 -8.42 -3.65 -17.06
N THR A 463 -9.02 -2.94 -18.02
CA THR A 463 -10.19 -3.46 -18.76
C THR A 463 -9.84 -4.64 -19.66
N ASP A 464 -8.68 -4.61 -20.33
CA ASP A 464 -8.21 -5.74 -21.14
C ASP A 464 -7.89 -6.95 -20.25
N LEU A 465 -7.27 -6.68 -19.09
CA LEU A 465 -6.97 -7.69 -18.08
C LEU A 465 -8.26 -8.35 -17.58
N ALA A 466 -9.28 -7.56 -17.24
CA ALA A 466 -10.57 -8.05 -16.79
C ALA A 466 -11.29 -8.88 -17.86
N THR A 467 -11.18 -8.47 -19.12
CA THR A 467 -11.74 -9.20 -20.27
C THR A 467 -11.06 -10.56 -20.43
N ASN A 468 -9.72 -10.59 -20.42
CA ASN A 468 -8.94 -11.83 -20.52
C ASN A 468 -9.21 -12.77 -19.35
N SER A 469 -9.25 -12.23 -18.13
CA SER A 469 -9.58 -13.00 -16.93
C SER A 469 -10.98 -13.59 -16.99
N THR A 470 -11.98 -12.82 -17.44
CA THR A 470 -13.35 -13.33 -17.62
C THR A 470 -13.38 -14.49 -18.62
N ALA A 471 -12.66 -14.35 -19.74
CA ALA A 471 -12.58 -15.40 -20.76
C ALA A 471 -11.88 -16.69 -20.27
N ASN A 472 -10.95 -16.56 -19.32
CA ASN A 472 -10.20 -17.68 -18.74
C ASN A 472 -10.72 -18.14 -17.36
N GLY A 473 -11.81 -17.57 -16.86
CA GLY A 473 -12.41 -17.92 -15.56
C GLY A 473 -11.61 -17.47 -14.33
N VAL A 474 -10.71 -16.49 -14.46
CA VAL A 474 -9.93 -15.93 -13.34
C VAL A 474 -10.78 -14.93 -12.57
N GLY A 475 -10.97 -15.17 -11.27
CA GLY A 475 -11.72 -14.28 -10.38
C GLY A 475 -10.87 -13.16 -9.77
N PHE A 476 -11.50 -12.04 -9.45
CA PHE A 476 -10.88 -10.93 -8.75
C PHE A 476 -11.53 -10.72 -7.39
N VAL A 477 -10.72 -10.53 -6.37
CA VAL A 477 -11.17 -10.15 -5.04
C VAL A 477 -10.41 -8.92 -4.60
N PHE A 478 -11.12 -7.86 -4.26
CA PHE A 478 -10.54 -6.69 -3.59
C PHE A 478 -11.08 -6.65 -2.20
N PHE A 479 -10.19 -6.48 -1.25
CA PHE A 479 -10.57 -6.22 0.12
C PHE A 479 -9.89 -4.96 0.62
N SER A 480 -10.54 -4.26 1.53
CA SER A 480 -9.98 -3.05 2.14
C SER A 480 -10.29 -3.04 3.63
N GLY A 481 -9.34 -2.57 4.43
CA GLY A 481 -9.57 -2.17 5.80
C GLY A 481 -10.29 -0.82 5.86
N ASN A 482 -11.32 -0.70 6.70
CA ASN A 482 -12.01 0.58 6.89
C ASN A 482 -11.15 1.62 7.64
N ASP A 483 -10.13 1.17 8.36
CA ASP A 483 -9.31 1.98 9.25
C ASP A 483 -8.00 2.43 8.57
N ASP A 484 -7.76 1.99 7.32
CA ASP A 484 -6.64 2.43 6.48
C ASP A 484 -6.89 3.85 5.93
N SER A 485 -5.88 4.71 6.07
CA SER A 485 -5.90 6.07 5.53
C SER A 485 -4.98 6.25 4.33
N LEU A 486 -4.03 5.33 4.12
CA LEU A 486 -3.07 5.40 3.03
C LEU A 486 -3.71 4.96 1.70
N ILE A 487 -4.41 3.82 1.71
CA ILE A 487 -5.10 3.25 0.55
C ILE A 487 -6.55 2.92 0.94
N ALA A 488 -7.23 3.94 1.45
CA ALA A 488 -8.59 3.83 1.94
C ALA A 488 -9.54 3.20 0.91
N HIS A 489 -10.53 2.47 1.41
CA HIS A 489 -11.43 1.65 0.59
C HIS A 489 -12.11 2.40 -0.57
N ARG A 490 -12.37 3.70 -0.42
CA ARG A 490 -12.96 4.54 -1.48
C ARG A 490 -12.05 4.71 -2.69
N GLY A 491 -10.75 4.75 -2.48
CA GLY A 491 -9.76 4.79 -3.57
C GLY A 491 -9.78 3.48 -4.35
N THR A 492 -9.75 2.35 -3.64
CA THR A 492 -9.87 1.01 -4.24
C THR A 492 -11.17 0.84 -5.03
N GLU A 493 -12.30 1.27 -4.44
CA GLU A 493 -13.60 1.26 -5.11
C GLU A 493 -13.57 2.13 -6.37
N GLY A 494 -13.12 3.38 -6.26
CA GLY A 494 -13.00 4.33 -7.37
C GLY A 494 -12.18 3.77 -8.53
N SER A 495 -10.98 3.25 -8.27
CA SER A 495 -10.07 2.74 -9.29
C SER A 495 -10.65 1.57 -10.09
N TYR A 496 -11.18 0.55 -9.42
CA TYR A 496 -11.71 -0.62 -10.12
C TYR A 496 -13.09 -0.37 -10.73
N HIS A 497 -13.99 0.24 -9.95
CA HIS A 497 -15.35 0.48 -10.38
C HIS A 497 -15.40 1.40 -11.59
N SER A 498 -14.54 2.43 -11.64
CA SER A 498 -14.58 3.41 -12.71
C SER A 498 -13.74 3.06 -13.94
N ASN A 499 -12.62 2.35 -13.79
CA ASN A 499 -11.69 2.15 -14.91
C ASN A 499 -11.74 0.74 -15.50
N THR A 500 -12.62 -0.13 -14.96
CA THR A 500 -12.69 -1.53 -15.37
C THR A 500 -14.07 -1.92 -15.90
N THR A 501 -14.10 -2.47 -17.11
CA THR A 501 -15.27 -3.17 -17.65
C THR A 501 -15.09 -4.67 -17.54
N PHE A 502 -15.97 -5.35 -16.80
CA PHE A 502 -15.94 -6.80 -16.63
C PHE A 502 -17.32 -7.39 -16.96
N GLY A 503 -17.37 -8.54 -17.64
CA GLY A 503 -18.65 -9.13 -18.08
C GLY A 503 -19.55 -8.19 -18.93
N GLY A 504 -18.95 -7.26 -19.67
CA GLY A 504 -19.64 -6.34 -20.59
C GLY A 504 -20.29 -5.11 -19.96
N ILE A 505 -20.16 -4.92 -18.64
CA ILE A 505 -20.69 -3.75 -17.91
C ILE A 505 -19.54 -3.10 -17.12
N GLN A 506 -19.49 -1.78 -17.10
CA GLN A 506 -18.47 -1.03 -16.37
C GLN A 506 -18.80 -0.96 -14.88
N GLY A 507 -17.82 -1.31 -14.03
CA GLY A 507 -18.00 -1.37 -12.58
C GLY A 507 -19.07 -2.37 -12.15
N PHE A 508 -19.43 -2.34 -10.86
CA PHE A 508 -20.55 -3.11 -10.29
C PHE A 508 -21.90 -2.52 -10.67
N THR A 509 -22.93 -3.35 -10.84
CA THR A 509 -24.28 -2.88 -11.19
C THR A 509 -25.05 -2.34 -10.00
N ARG A 510 -24.61 -2.64 -8.78
CA ARG A 510 -25.24 -2.25 -7.52
C ARG A 510 -24.16 -1.83 -6.53
N LYS A 511 -24.50 -0.88 -5.65
CA LYS A 511 -23.60 -0.44 -4.60
C LYS A 511 -23.40 -1.57 -3.57
N PRO A 512 -22.17 -1.86 -3.13
CA PRO A 512 -21.90 -2.83 -2.07
C PRO A 512 -22.68 -2.50 -0.80
N ALA A 513 -23.49 -3.45 -0.31
CA ALA A 513 -24.34 -3.24 0.88
C ALA A 513 -24.72 -4.55 1.60
N THR A 514 -24.15 -5.69 1.22
CA THR A 514 -24.48 -6.97 1.86
C THR A 514 -23.59 -7.21 3.08
N PRO A 515 -24.16 -7.35 4.28
CA PRO A 515 -23.37 -7.67 5.46
C PRO A 515 -22.82 -9.10 5.41
N TRP A 516 -21.64 -9.31 5.97
CA TRP A 516 -21.11 -10.65 6.26
C TRP A 516 -20.56 -10.72 7.69
N THR A 517 -20.43 -11.94 8.20
CA THR A 517 -20.03 -12.20 9.58
C THR A 517 -18.79 -13.07 9.63
N ASP A 518 -18.04 -12.94 10.71
CA ASP A 518 -16.97 -13.88 11.06
C ASP A 518 -17.56 -15.22 11.59
N ASP A 519 -16.70 -16.06 12.15
CA ASP A 519 -17.04 -17.39 12.67
C ASP A 519 -17.79 -17.33 14.01
N THR A 520 -17.72 -16.22 14.75
CA THR A 520 -18.53 -15.99 15.96
C THR A 520 -19.91 -15.43 15.64
N GLY A 521 -20.16 -15.04 14.38
CA GLY A 521 -21.41 -14.43 13.93
C GLY A 521 -21.45 -12.92 14.13
N ASP A 522 -20.32 -12.30 14.47
CA ASP A 522 -20.20 -10.86 14.60
C ASP A 522 -20.06 -10.22 13.22
N PHE A 523 -20.60 -9.01 13.07
CA PHE A 523 -20.53 -8.26 11.81
C PHE A 523 -19.07 -7.93 11.47
N ALA A 524 -18.56 -8.54 10.40
CA ALA A 524 -17.19 -8.41 9.93
C ALA A 524 -17.03 -7.33 8.84
N GLY A 525 -18.13 -6.97 8.16
CA GLY A 525 -18.14 -5.87 7.20
C GLY A 525 -19.12 -6.08 6.05
N ILE A 526 -18.80 -5.47 4.90
CA ILE A 526 -19.62 -5.50 3.69
C ILE A 526 -18.95 -6.40 2.65
N ILE A 527 -19.74 -7.19 1.93
CA ILE A 527 -19.30 -7.97 0.78
C ILE A 527 -20.20 -7.70 -0.42
N HIS A 528 -19.64 -7.77 -1.62
CA HIS A 528 -20.39 -7.70 -2.86
C HIS A 528 -19.73 -8.61 -3.89
N GLN A 529 -20.51 -9.42 -4.60
CA GLN A 529 -20.00 -10.32 -5.63
C GLN A 529 -20.82 -10.15 -6.91
N GLU A 530 -20.14 -10.00 -8.04
CA GLU A 530 -20.79 -9.92 -9.34
C GLU A 530 -19.82 -10.31 -10.45
N ARG A 531 -20.25 -11.11 -11.43
CA ARG A 531 -19.47 -11.41 -12.65
C ARG A 531 -18.03 -11.92 -12.36
N ASN A 532 -17.85 -12.70 -11.29
CA ASN A 532 -16.55 -13.23 -10.81
C ASN A 532 -15.61 -12.17 -10.19
N TRP A 533 -16.15 -11.01 -9.82
CA TRP A 533 -15.49 -9.94 -9.09
C TRP A 533 -16.12 -9.82 -7.71
N THR A 534 -15.29 -9.71 -6.68
CA THR A 534 -15.70 -9.61 -5.30
C THR A 534 -15.06 -8.38 -4.67
N TYR A 535 -15.87 -7.58 -3.98
CA TYR A 535 -15.42 -6.48 -3.15
C TYR A 535 -15.76 -6.79 -1.69
N VAL A 536 -14.82 -6.55 -0.77
CA VAL A 536 -15.01 -6.73 0.66
C VAL A 536 -14.47 -5.51 1.41
N LEU A 537 -15.28 -4.93 2.29
CA LEU A 537 -14.85 -3.90 3.23
C LEU A 537 -14.86 -4.50 4.63
N PHE A 538 -13.71 -4.52 5.30
CA PHE A 538 -13.55 -5.03 6.66
C PHE A 538 -13.79 -3.92 7.67
N LYS A 539 -14.69 -4.16 8.62
CA LYS A 539 -14.92 -3.24 9.73
C LYS A 539 -13.78 -3.35 10.75
N GLY A 540 -13.22 -2.22 11.16
CA GLY A 540 -12.23 -2.17 12.25
C GLY A 540 -10.89 -2.81 11.90
N ALA A 541 -10.55 -2.82 10.61
CA ALA A 541 -9.29 -3.36 10.09
C ALA A 541 -8.52 -2.23 9.42
N GLY A 542 -7.21 -2.15 9.66
CA GLY A 542 -6.31 -1.23 8.98
C GLY A 542 -5.78 -1.80 7.66
N HIS A 543 -4.70 -1.23 7.15
CA HIS A 543 -4.04 -1.61 5.90
C HIS A 543 -3.63 -3.09 5.89
N LEU A 544 -3.07 -3.55 7.01
CA LEU A 544 -2.71 -4.95 7.23
C LEU A 544 -3.92 -5.68 7.81
N VAL A 545 -4.89 -6.01 6.96
CA VAL A 545 -6.18 -6.59 7.38
C VAL A 545 -5.99 -7.88 8.19
N ALA A 546 -5.06 -8.74 7.79
CA ALA A 546 -4.81 -10.00 8.51
C ALA A 546 -4.14 -9.80 9.88
N ALA A 547 -3.39 -8.69 10.07
CA ALA A 547 -2.81 -8.35 11.37
C ALA A 547 -3.85 -7.74 12.32
N THR A 548 -4.70 -6.83 11.81
CA THR A 548 -5.65 -6.06 12.61
C THR A 548 -6.96 -6.81 12.87
N ALA A 549 -7.43 -7.60 11.90
CA ALA A 549 -8.66 -8.39 12.00
C ALA A 549 -8.44 -9.88 11.63
N PRO A 550 -7.55 -10.61 12.34
CA PRO A 550 -7.10 -11.95 11.95
C PRO A 550 -8.24 -12.99 11.86
N LYS A 551 -9.24 -12.91 12.74
CA LYS A 551 -10.42 -13.79 12.72
C LYS A 551 -11.24 -13.63 11.45
N ALA A 552 -11.65 -12.39 11.16
CA ALA A 552 -12.41 -12.05 9.98
C ALA A 552 -11.60 -12.39 8.71
N ALA A 553 -10.31 -12.04 8.68
CA ALA A 553 -9.43 -12.34 7.55
C ALA A 553 -9.34 -13.84 7.26
N LYS A 554 -9.27 -14.67 8.30
CA LYS A 554 -9.25 -16.13 8.17
C LYS A 554 -10.55 -16.67 7.57
N VAL A 555 -11.70 -16.23 8.08
CA VAL A 555 -13.02 -16.62 7.57
C VAL A 555 -13.17 -16.18 6.13
N PHE A 556 -12.77 -14.95 5.81
CA PHE A 556 -12.81 -14.42 4.46
C PHE A 556 -11.99 -15.27 3.47
N LEU A 557 -10.76 -15.62 3.86
CA LEU A 557 -9.88 -16.45 3.06
C LEU A 557 -10.52 -17.83 2.79
N GLN A 558 -11.03 -18.48 3.84
CA GLN A 558 -11.63 -19.80 3.74
C GLN A 558 -12.92 -19.80 2.92
N GLN A 559 -13.77 -18.78 3.05
CA GLN A 559 -15.11 -18.79 2.48
C GLN A 559 -15.21 -18.13 1.10
N PHE A 560 -14.48 -17.04 0.86
CA PHE A 560 -14.63 -16.21 -0.34
C PHE A 560 -13.42 -16.27 -1.27
N VAL A 561 -12.21 -16.42 -0.75
CA VAL A 561 -11.00 -16.58 -1.58
C VAL A 561 -10.86 -18.02 -2.04
N PHE A 562 -10.69 -18.97 -1.12
CA PHE A 562 -10.57 -20.40 -1.46
C PHE A 562 -11.92 -21.13 -1.50
N GLY A 563 -12.93 -20.58 -0.84
CA GLY A 563 -14.25 -21.17 -0.75
C GLY A 563 -15.18 -20.82 -1.91
N THR A 564 -16.42 -21.33 -1.79
CA THR A 564 -17.51 -21.16 -2.77
C THR A 564 -18.68 -20.37 -2.19
N ASN A 565 -18.47 -19.60 -1.12
CA ASN A 565 -19.52 -18.83 -0.49
C ASN A 565 -19.99 -17.71 -1.45
N THR A 566 -21.30 -17.65 -1.67
CA THR A 566 -21.97 -16.73 -2.61
C THR A 566 -22.65 -15.55 -1.91
N THR A 567 -22.46 -15.33 -0.62
CA THR A 567 -22.98 -14.13 0.08
C THR A 567 -22.51 -12.86 -0.64
N GLY A 568 -23.44 -11.95 -0.92
CA GLY A 568 -23.20 -10.74 -1.73
C GLY A 568 -23.34 -10.95 -3.23
N LEU A 569 -23.58 -12.18 -3.72
CA LEU A 569 -23.70 -12.46 -5.16
C LEU A 569 -24.99 -11.89 -5.74
N VAL A 570 -24.84 -11.00 -6.72
CA VAL A 570 -25.93 -10.45 -7.52
C VAL A 570 -26.30 -11.45 -8.62
N THR A 571 -27.55 -11.92 -8.61
CA THR A 571 -28.14 -12.75 -9.68
C THR A 571 -29.45 -12.13 -10.12
N GLY A 572 -29.48 -11.53 -11.31
CA GLY A 572 -30.65 -10.80 -11.80
C GLY A 572 -31.00 -9.64 -10.87
N SER A 573 -32.17 -9.69 -10.24
CA SER A 573 -32.63 -8.65 -9.30
C SER A 573 -32.43 -9.00 -7.82
N THR A 574 -31.80 -10.15 -7.52
CA THR A 574 -31.65 -10.66 -6.15
C THR A 574 -30.18 -10.68 -5.72
N VAL A 575 -29.92 -10.41 -4.44
CA VAL A 575 -28.59 -10.51 -3.82
C VAL A 575 -28.63 -11.56 -2.71
N THR A 576 -27.75 -12.56 -2.81
CA THR A 576 -27.64 -13.61 -1.79
C THR A 576 -27.17 -13.03 -0.46
N GLY A 577 -27.85 -13.34 0.65
CA GLY A 577 -27.56 -12.76 1.97
C GLY A 577 -28.32 -11.46 2.27
N GLY A 578 -28.98 -10.86 1.26
CA GLY A 578 -29.72 -9.60 1.40
C GLY A 578 -28.82 -8.36 1.32
N GLU A 579 -29.45 -7.20 1.23
CA GLU A 579 -28.78 -5.89 1.26
C GLU A 579 -29.32 -5.12 2.46
N ASP A 580 -28.45 -4.42 3.16
CA ASP A 580 -28.82 -3.47 4.19
C ASP A 580 -28.67 -2.04 3.63
N PRO A 581 -29.77 -1.28 3.43
CA PRO A 581 -29.69 0.09 2.91
C PRO A 581 -28.85 1.02 3.78
N THR A 582 -28.70 0.74 5.08
CA THR A 582 -27.86 1.55 5.99
C THR A 582 -26.36 1.35 5.75
N LEU A 583 -25.99 0.26 5.06
CA LEU A 583 -24.63 -0.03 4.64
C LEU A 583 -24.34 0.42 3.21
N ALA A 584 -25.36 0.85 2.45
CA ALA A 584 -25.22 1.36 1.08
C ALA A 584 -24.73 2.82 1.04
N GLU A 585 -23.91 3.22 2.01
CA GLU A 585 -23.33 4.56 2.13
C GLU A 585 -21.89 4.57 1.62
N ASP A 586 -21.35 5.76 1.29
CA ASP A 586 -19.95 5.89 0.84
C ASP A 586 -18.95 5.76 2.01
N VAL A 587 -19.44 5.83 3.24
CA VAL A 587 -18.64 5.88 4.46
C VAL A 587 -19.18 4.87 5.46
N MET A 588 -18.30 3.99 5.96
CA MET A 588 -18.57 3.17 7.13
C MET A 588 -17.90 3.83 8.34
N PRO A 589 -18.64 4.23 9.38
CA PRO A 589 -18.04 4.91 10.54
C PRO A 589 -16.94 4.09 11.21
N GLY A 590 -15.83 4.74 11.52
CA GLY A 590 -14.71 4.18 12.26
C GLY A 590 -15.00 3.99 13.76
N SER A 591 -14.02 3.46 14.49
CA SER A 591 -14.15 3.26 15.93
C SER A 591 -14.12 4.60 16.70
N ASP A 592 -14.98 4.71 17.73
CA ASP A 592 -14.97 5.84 18.67
C ASP A 592 -13.62 6.01 19.43
N PRO A 593 -13.05 4.96 20.05
CA PRO A 593 -11.80 5.08 20.80
C PRO A 593 -10.60 5.22 19.88
N ILE A 594 -9.70 6.15 20.22
CA ILE A 594 -8.35 6.24 19.68
C ILE A 594 -7.36 5.86 20.78
N PHE A 595 -6.48 4.89 20.48
CA PHE A 595 -5.54 4.30 21.43
C PHE A 595 -4.22 5.06 21.39
N TYR A 596 -3.64 5.36 22.56
CA TYR A 596 -2.42 6.16 22.68
C TYR A 596 -1.62 5.80 23.94
N GLY A 597 -0.37 6.24 23.99
CA GLY A 597 0.58 5.88 25.04
C GLY A 597 1.60 4.87 24.53
N SER A 598 2.49 4.37 25.39
CA SER A 598 3.45 3.35 24.97
C SER A 598 2.85 1.96 25.02
N LEU A 599 3.51 1.00 24.35
CA LEU A 599 3.18 -0.44 24.38
C LEU A 599 2.97 -1.04 25.78
N SER A 600 3.48 -0.41 26.85
CA SER A 600 3.32 -0.87 28.23
C SER A 600 2.32 -0.07 29.06
N THR A 601 1.82 1.06 28.54
CA THR A 601 0.86 1.95 29.22
C THR A 601 -0.16 2.50 28.23
N GLU A 602 -0.81 1.60 27.49
CA GLU A 602 -1.90 1.92 26.56
C GLU A 602 -3.06 2.59 27.31
N SER A 603 -3.61 3.64 26.71
CA SER A 603 -4.80 4.36 27.14
C SER A 603 -5.65 4.66 25.91
N SER A 604 -6.94 4.94 26.09
CA SER A 604 -7.81 5.36 24.99
C SER A 604 -8.46 6.70 25.30
N THR A 605 -8.75 7.45 24.25
CA THR A 605 -9.53 8.69 24.33
C THR A 605 -10.79 8.56 23.51
N ILE A 606 -11.89 9.09 24.04
CA ILE A 606 -13.18 9.14 23.38
C ILE A 606 -13.70 10.57 23.56
N TRP A 607 -14.12 11.19 22.46
CA TRP A 607 -14.69 12.54 22.48
C TRP A 607 -16.07 12.54 23.17
N PRO A 608 -16.51 13.65 23.78
CA PRO A 608 -17.81 13.70 24.45
C PRO A 608 -18.98 13.30 23.55
N GLU A 609 -19.95 12.55 24.09
CA GLU A 609 -21.13 12.09 23.34
C GLU A 609 -21.88 13.25 22.65
N ALA A 610 -21.99 14.40 23.32
CA ALA A 610 -22.62 15.59 22.74
C ALA A 610 -21.89 16.09 21.47
N THR A 611 -20.56 16.00 21.43
CA THR A 611 -19.76 16.35 20.25
C THR A 611 -20.04 15.37 19.11
N ARG A 612 -20.06 14.06 19.41
CA ARG A 612 -20.32 13.02 18.40
C ARG A 612 -21.74 13.13 17.84
N ALA A 613 -22.74 13.33 18.70
CA ALA A 613 -24.13 13.51 18.27
C ALA A 613 -24.35 14.78 17.43
N ALA A 614 -23.66 15.88 17.77
CA ALA A 614 -23.70 17.11 16.99
C ALA A 614 -23.10 16.90 15.59
N TRP A 615 -22.00 16.16 15.49
CA TRP A 615 -21.39 15.80 14.21
C TRP A 615 -22.29 14.90 13.35
N THR A 616 -22.88 13.86 13.93
CA THR A 616 -23.86 13.01 13.21
C THR A 616 -25.01 13.85 12.65
N SER A 617 -25.52 14.80 13.42
CA SER A 617 -26.57 15.71 12.97
C SER A 617 -26.10 16.62 11.82
N PHE A 618 -24.87 17.12 11.91
CA PHE A 618 -24.25 17.95 10.87
C PHE A 618 -24.09 17.18 9.55
N ILE A 619 -23.52 15.98 9.56
CA ILE A 619 -23.33 15.15 8.36
C ILE A 619 -24.66 14.78 7.71
N GLN A 620 -25.68 14.45 8.51
CA GLN A 620 -27.04 14.21 8.00
C GLN A 620 -27.60 15.43 7.25
N THR A 621 -27.32 16.64 7.73
CA THR A 621 -27.74 17.86 7.04
C THR A 621 -26.94 18.13 5.76
N GLU A 622 -25.62 17.96 5.78
CA GLU A 622 -24.77 18.19 4.60
C GLU A 622 -25.11 17.22 3.45
N THR A 623 -25.31 15.95 3.78
CA THR A 623 -25.69 14.90 2.81
C THR A 623 -27.04 15.20 2.15
N ALA A 624 -28.02 15.71 2.92
CA ALA A 624 -29.34 16.10 2.41
C ALA A 624 -29.29 17.31 1.44
N THR A 625 -28.32 18.20 1.60
CA THR A 625 -28.11 19.35 0.68
C THR A 625 -27.57 18.92 -0.69
N VAL A 626 -26.73 17.87 -0.75
CA VAL A 626 -26.20 17.34 -2.02
C VAL A 626 -27.33 16.72 -2.87
N THR A 627 -28.32 16.07 -2.26
CA THR A 627 -29.44 15.44 -2.98
C THR A 627 -30.46 16.44 -3.56
N THR A 628 -30.41 17.72 -3.18
CA THR A 628 -31.42 18.73 -3.54
C THR A 628 -30.98 19.74 -4.59
N THR A 629 -29.78 19.63 -5.14
CA THR A 629 -29.32 20.54 -6.20
C THR A 629 -29.73 20.00 -7.58
N PRO A 630 -30.65 20.64 -8.31
CA PRO A 630 -31.07 20.16 -9.63
C PRO A 630 -29.95 20.34 -10.64
N ILE A 631 -29.68 19.29 -11.43
CA ILE A 631 -28.85 19.36 -12.64
C ILE A 631 -29.38 20.51 -13.52
N PRO A 632 -28.56 21.49 -13.94
CA PRO A 632 -28.99 22.49 -14.90
C PRO A 632 -29.33 21.78 -16.21
N THR A 633 -30.61 21.75 -16.56
CA THR A 633 -31.07 21.29 -17.87
C THR A 633 -30.40 22.17 -18.93
N SER A 634 -29.54 21.57 -19.76
CA SER A 634 -29.00 22.24 -20.93
C SER A 634 -30.15 22.68 -21.83
N ASN A 635 -30.43 23.98 -21.84
CA ASN A 635 -31.34 24.56 -22.81
C ASN A 635 -30.65 24.53 -24.17
N ALA A 636 -31.24 23.76 -25.08
CA ALA A 636 -30.95 23.83 -26.50
C ALA A 636 -31.08 25.29 -26.98
N VAL A 637 -29.98 25.88 -27.44
CA VAL A 637 -30.02 27.11 -28.22
C VAL A 637 -29.64 26.78 -29.66
N SER A 638 -30.62 27.07 -30.50
CA SER A 638 -30.72 26.92 -31.94
C SER A 638 -29.49 27.34 -32.72
N THR A 639 -29.15 26.51 -33.70
CA THR A 639 -28.37 26.84 -34.88
C THR A 639 -28.91 28.10 -35.57
N ASN A 640 -28.07 29.12 -35.75
CA ASN A 640 -28.30 30.10 -36.79
C ASN A 640 -26.99 30.42 -37.52
N SER A 641 -26.96 29.99 -38.77
CA SER A 641 -25.93 30.22 -39.76
C SER A 641 -25.93 31.66 -40.25
N GLY A 642 -24.78 32.34 -40.18
CA GLY A 642 -24.53 33.62 -40.81
C GLY A 642 -23.02 33.84 -40.99
N ALA A 643 -22.52 33.61 -42.19
CA ALA A 643 -21.10 33.72 -42.55
C ALA A 643 -20.71 35.16 -42.89
N VAL A 644 -19.54 35.64 -42.42
CA VAL A 644 -18.62 36.52 -43.20
C VAL A 644 -17.15 36.37 -42.72
N ARG A 645 -16.37 35.67 -43.56
CA ARG A 645 -14.97 35.85 -44.03
C ARG A 645 -13.89 36.61 -43.20
N CYS A 646 -12.78 35.88 -43.03
CA CYS A 646 -11.35 36.20 -43.29
C CYS A 646 -10.72 37.53 -42.83
N ALA A 647 -9.69 37.40 -41.99
CA ALA A 647 -8.36 37.97 -42.27
C ALA A 647 -7.26 37.11 -41.60
N ALA A 648 -6.40 36.53 -42.44
CA ALA A 648 -5.14 35.89 -42.06
C ALA A 648 -4.06 36.97 -41.88
N SER A 649 -3.15 36.80 -40.90
CA SER A 649 -1.69 37.07 -41.01
C SER A 649 -0.99 36.95 -39.66
N CYS A 650 0.23 36.38 -39.68
CA CYS A 650 1.29 36.42 -38.65
C CYS A 650 1.07 35.51 -37.42
N TYR A 651 1.90 34.52 -37.04
CA TYR A 651 3.32 34.24 -37.23
C TYR A 651 3.57 32.72 -37.23
N TYR A 652 4.10 32.20 -38.33
CA TYR A 652 5.02 31.05 -38.35
C TYR A 652 6.42 31.67 -38.27
N ILE A 653 7.30 31.12 -37.40
CA ILE A 653 8.78 31.18 -37.37
C ILE A 653 9.18 31.11 -35.89
N LEU A 654 9.48 29.91 -35.39
CA LEU A 654 10.61 29.59 -34.50
C LEU A 654 10.56 28.09 -34.15
N ALA A 655 10.63 27.25 -35.19
CA ALA A 655 10.80 25.80 -35.06
C ALA A 655 11.93 25.33 -36.00
N VAL A 656 13.06 26.05 -36.01
CA VAL A 656 14.32 25.64 -36.67
C VAL A 656 15.46 26.41 -36.01
N LEU A 657 15.83 26.11 -34.75
CA LEU A 657 17.07 26.64 -34.13
C LEU A 657 17.55 25.93 -32.85
N THR A 658 17.39 24.62 -32.75
CA THR A 658 18.02 23.80 -31.69
C THR A 658 18.65 22.51 -32.23
N MET A 659 19.06 22.51 -33.52
CA MET A 659 19.77 21.39 -34.14
C MET A 659 21.16 21.78 -34.68
N PHE A 660 21.78 22.82 -34.14
CA PHE A 660 23.10 23.32 -34.61
C PHE A 660 24.03 23.86 -33.50
N LEU A 661 24.00 23.27 -32.29
CA LEU A 661 24.97 23.57 -31.23
C LEU A 661 25.52 22.28 -30.57
N TYR A 662 25.82 21.27 -31.39
CA TYR A 662 26.62 20.10 -31.02
C TYR A 662 27.78 19.92 -32.01
N ALA A 663 28.62 20.95 -32.11
CA ALA A 663 29.93 20.88 -32.76
C ALA A 663 30.68 22.18 -32.46
N PHE A 664 31.28 22.30 -31.26
CA PHE A 664 32.49 23.08 -30.98
C PHE A 664 32.78 23.04 -29.47
N PHE A 665 33.25 21.90 -28.98
CA PHE A 665 34.29 21.81 -27.95
C PHE A 665 34.99 20.46 -28.13
N LEU A 666 36.11 20.52 -28.87
CA LEU A 666 37.33 19.81 -28.52
C LEU A 666 37.87 20.40 -27.21
#